data_AF-A9G0Y1-F1
#
_entry.id   AF-A9G0Y1-F1
#
_cell.length_a   1.000
_cell.length_b   1.000
_cell.length_c   1.000
_cell.angle_alpha   90.00
_cell.angle_beta   90.00
_cell.angle_gamma   90.00
#
_symmetry.space_group_name_H-M   'P 1'
#
loop_
_entity.id
_entity.type
_entity.pdbx_description
1 polymer ?
#
loop_
_entity_poly.entity_id
_entity_poly.type
_entity_poly.pdbx_seq_one_letter_code
_entity_poly.pdbx_strand_id
1 'polypeptide(L)'
;MRRAPSSTRARRWRLAAVPLLAGALLQAPAARADGEGQADEADLHFDLGRDLYKQGQFQTALEHFLASNRLVPNRNVVFNIALTYEELGRFADAHRYYDDALEGEADPEVVAEVQAALQRIAPRVAVLQIVTSPPGARIYVDRKDLGARGTAPRRLAMSEGRYRILVELAGYEPVAVDDVPVKLGQSKEVLIVLRRIVGTVRVDVRGASEATVHVDHDGAPPACTAPCDLDLPPGRHVLHFSRPGFEAAPQPLTVAAHETVPITATLSPLTGSILVRADEPDALVEIDGRPMGFTPSVIQGVPVGRRRVRVSLRGFAPVERTIDVTAGQQAELRDVTLAPLREVSSASRVLERLEDAPASISVIEQHELRAFGYPTIAEALRGTRGIYLSNDHVVYSAGIRGLGEPLDYGNRLLVLSDGHSTNDNVLNAAFVGSDARDDLHDVDHIEVVRGPGSLLYGTGALSGIVNLVPRGRDEPTSAHASAGTYYDGVGHARAGFHYNASRDAGVQASVSGARSDGFDVPVALRDPGEGPRVQIAERAETFRAGGTSGRAWYGPFTAQWMYHAREQLVPIGYVGTRLNDLGTSYEDAHMMAEVRFEPRLTPDLQLMARAHVNRFVWHGAYAFDEGTVFEQQHGTWLGGELRAAWTPLPWLRVTGGGEVQEHAEATLSSVLADGRAHTKPVPYRFGAGYLILDSSPAPWVRLSWGARLDVYSTFAPIVVPRAAVILRPAPGGVLKIMGGRAFRAPSISEQFYTDGKTQVPAVDPARGLVLKPESIASAEIEYSQRLGDDWTALGAVHASKLSDRITSAEDIPGVPGVVRYVNSRRDAFVAGCDVELRREWRQGWMLAATYGYQRGELRRGERLINAPEHLASFRGVVPVVERLAAAGLRINLEAPRRIGRSSADETAGAIVADLTVSGELQRFHSRYVIGIYNAMDARYDYPAAESYLSATSRQNGRTFLAEITVSYP
;
A
#
# COMPACT_ATOMS: atom_id res chain seq x y z
N MET A 1 54.91 43.07 6.74
CA MET A 1 56.30 43.35 6.35
C MET A 1 56.49 42.87 4.91
N ARG A 2 56.73 43.80 3.98
CA ARG A 2 57.16 43.61 2.56
C ARG A 2 56.17 42.91 1.61
N ARG A 3 55.98 43.30 0.34
CA ARG A 3 56.45 44.43 -0.50
C ARG A 3 55.54 44.49 -1.74
N ALA A 4 55.39 45.70 -2.27
CA ALA A 4 54.75 46.12 -3.53
C ALA A 4 55.54 45.63 -4.79
N PRO A 5 55.39 46.19 -6.02
CA PRO A 5 54.26 46.90 -6.70
C PRO A 5 54.07 46.57 -8.21
N SER A 6 52.98 47.06 -8.82
CA SER A 6 52.91 47.98 -10.00
C SER A 6 51.45 48.05 -10.51
N SER A 7 50.82 49.14 -10.94
CA SER A 7 51.15 50.56 -11.18
C SER A 7 49.82 51.27 -11.51
N THR A 8 49.33 52.22 -10.70
CA THR A 8 49.33 53.71 -10.90
C THR A 8 48.35 54.26 -11.95
N ARG A 9 47.65 55.39 -11.78
CA ARG A 9 47.47 56.37 -10.69
C ARG A 9 46.44 57.43 -11.11
N ALA A 10 45.71 57.94 -10.11
CA ALA A 10 45.44 59.37 -9.81
C ALA A 10 44.60 60.22 -10.79
N ARG A 11 43.88 61.29 -10.40
CA ARG A 11 43.41 61.87 -9.13
C ARG A 11 42.44 63.03 -9.50
N ARG A 12 41.36 63.16 -8.71
CA ARG A 12 40.80 64.35 -8.03
C ARG A 12 40.50 65.71 -8.74
N TRP A 13 39.23 66.12 -8.53
CA TRP A 13 38.68 67.37 -7.93
C TRP A 13 38.43 68.67 -8.77
N ARG A 14 37.23 69.23 -8.53
CA ARG A 14 36.77 70.65 -8.46
C ARG A 14 36.26 71.40 -9.71
N LEU A 15 35.06 71.98 -9.50
CA LEU A 15 34.55 73.33 -9.82
C LEU A 15 34.41 73.83 -11.28
N ALA A 16 33.19 74.34 -11.52
CA ALA A 16 32.83 75.56 -12.26
C ALA A 16 32.98 75.66 -13.79
N ALA A 17 31.94 76.28 -14.36
CA ALA A 17 31.96 77.20 -15.49
C ALA A 17 32.34 76.70 -16.90
N VAL A 18 31.42 77.00 -17.82
CA VAL A 18 31.55 77.18 -19.29
C VAL A 18 32.90 77.84 -19.66
N PRO A 19 33.63 77.37 -20.70
CA PRO A 19 33.57 78.03 -22.02
C PRO A 19 33.82 77.15 -23.28
N LEU A 20 33.00 77.41 -24.31
CA LEU A 20 33.33 77.89 -25.67
C LEU A 20 34.65 77.55 -26.41
N LEU A 21 34.45 77.26 -27.72
CA LEU A 21 35.29 77.48 -28.93
C LEU A 21 36.40 76.45 -29.22
N ALA A 22 36.64 75.97 -30.45
CA ALA A 22 36.36 76.50 -31.78
C ALA A 22 36.31 75.37 -32.83
N GLY A 23 35.60 75.67 -33.91
CA GLY A 23 35.43 74.87 -35.13
C GLY A 23 34.16 75.33 -35.85
N ALA A 24 34.00 76.63 -36.13
CA ALA A 24 34.55 77.39 -37.27
C ALA A 24 33.88 77.02 -38.62
N LEU A 25 33.04 77.96 -39.08
CA LEU A 25 32.61 78.24 -40.47
C LEU A 25 31.55 77.26 -41.05
N LEU A 26 30.34 77.62 -41.46
CA LEU A 26 29.65 78.89 -41.70
C LEU A 26 28.14 78.62 -41.54
N GLN A 27 27.47 79.33 -40.62
CA GLN A 27 26.05 79.66 -40.82
C GLN A 27 26.02 81.12 -41.27
N ALA A 28 25.82 81.32 -42.57
CA ALA A 28 25.26 82.56 -43.09
C ALA A 28 23.73 82.41 -43.12
N PRO A 29 22.97 83.46 -42.82
CA PRO A 29 21.53 83.45 -42.90
C PRO A 29 21.10 83.49 -44.37
N ALA A 30 20.51 82.42 -44.88
CA ALA A 30 19.66 82.53 -46.05
C ALA A 30 18.32 83.10 -45.56
N ALA A 31 18.21 84.41 -45.74
CA ALA A 31 17.03 85.25 -45.75
C ALA A 31 15.68 84.54 -45.47
N ARG A 32 15.02 84.97 -44.39
CA ARG A 32 13.61 85.34 -44.50
C ARG A 32 13.54 86.56 -45.42
N ALA A 33 13.37 86.29 -46.70
CA ALA A 33 12.75 87.14 -47.70
C ALA A 33 12.25 86.11 -48.71
N ASP A 34 10.93 85.91 -48.81
CA ASP A 34 10.21 85.26 -49.92
C ASP A 34 8.76 84.93 -49.55
N GLY A 35 8.36 85.01 -48.27
CA GLY A 35 6.95 84.86 -47.88
C GLY A 35 6.05 86.04 -48.27
N GLU A 36 6.57 87.28 -48.25
CA GLU A 36 5.85 88.47 -48.76
C GLU A 36 5.95 88.57 -50.30
N GLY A 37 7.12 88.27 -50.88
CA GLY A 37 7.32 88.36 -52.33
C GLY A 37 6.49 87.36 -53.15
N GLN A 38 6.30 86.12 -52.66
CA GLN A 38 5.46 85.13 -53.35
C GLN A 38 3.96 85.44 -53.26
N ALA A 39 3.51 86.09 -52.18
CA ALA A 39 2.11 86.53 -52.04
C ALA A 39 1.81 87.74 -52.94
N ASP A 40 2.72 88.73 -52.98
CA ASP A 40 2.60 89.89 -53.87
C ASP A 40 2.66 89.48 -55.36
N GLU A 41 3.50 88.50 -55.71
CA GLU A 41 3.57 87.93 -57.06
C GLU A 41 2.32 87.10 -57.40
N ALA A 42 1.79 86.32 -56.45
CA ALA A 42 0.54 85.58 -56.63
C ALA A 42 -0.67 86.51 -56.84
N ASP A 43 -0.74 87.64 -56.12
CA ASP A 43 -1.79 88.65 -56.27
C ASP A 43 -1.67 89.39 -57.61
N LEU A 44 -0.45 89.72 -58.05
CA LEU A 44 -0.20 90.27 -59.39
C LEU A 44 -0.69 89.32 -60.49
N HIS A 45 -0.37 88.02 -60.38
CA HIS A 45 -0.85 87.01 -61.32
C HIS A 45 -2.37 86.84 -61.25
N PHE A 46 -2.99 86.94 -60.07
CA PHE A 46 -4.44 86.86 -59.92
C PHE A 46 -5.16 88.05 -60.56
N ASP A 47 -4.69 89.28 -60.30
CA ASP A 47 -5.27 90.50 -60.86
C ASP A 47 -5.12 90.52 -62.39
N LEU A 48 -3.95 90.13 -62.91
CA LEU A 48 -3.73 90.01 -64.36
C LEU A 48 -4.64 88.93 -64.97
N GLY A 49 -4.79 87.78 -64.30
CA GLY A 49 -5.71 86.73 -64.71
C GLY A 49 -7.15 87.22 -64.78
N ARG A 50 -7.60 87.98 -63.78
CA ARG A 50 -8.97 88.56 -63.73
C ARG A 50 -9.19 89.58 -64.85
N ASP A 51 -8.20 90.42 -65.15
CA ASP A 51 -8.31 91.42 -66.20
C ASP A 51 -8.29 90.78 -67.61
N LEU A 52 -7.47 89.75 -67.81
CA LEU A 52 -7.45 88.96 -69.04
C LEU A 52 -8.75 88.16 -69.24
N TYR A 53 -9.33 87.63 -68.16
CA TYR A 53 -10.62 86.95 -68.17
C TYR A 53 -11.74 87.89 -68.65
N LYS A 54 -11.78 89.12 -68.14
CA LYS A 54 -12.76 90.15 -68.58
C LYS A 54 -12.60 90.57 -70.04
N GLN A 55 -11.40 90.43 -70.60
CA GLN A 55 -11.10 90.69 -72.02
C GLN A 55 -11.40 89.49 -72.94
N GLY A 56 -11.91 88.38 -72.40
CA GLY A 56 -12.21 87.15 -73.14
C GLY A 56 -10.98 86.32 -73.51
N GLN A 57 -9.80 86.63 -72.96
CA GLN A 57 -8.55 85.89 -73.21
C GLN A 57 -8.38 84.75 -72.22
N PHE A 58 -9.31 83.78 -72.24
CA PHE A 58 -9.41 82.74 -71.22
C PHE A 58 -8.17 81.84 -71.12
N GLN A 59 -7.50 81.52 -72.23
CA GLN A 59 -6.30 80.67 -72.21
C GLN A 59 -5.15 81.34 -71.44
N THR A 60 -4.89 82.62 -71.70
CA THR A 60 -3.85 83.40 -71.01
C THR A 60 -4.26 83.68 -69.56
N ALA A 61 -5.53 84.00 -69.32
CA ALA A 61 -6.07 84.16 -67.96
C ALA A 61 -5.85 82.90 -67.11
N LEU A 62 -6.06 81.71 -67.69
CA LEU A 62 -5.84 80.43 -67.04
C LEU A 62 -4.37 80.24 -66.65
N GLU A 63 -3.41 80.60 -67.51
CA GLU A 63 -1.98 80.50 -67.19
C GLU A 63 -1.62 81.37 -65.99
N HIS A 64 -2.16 82.60 -65.93
CA HIS A 64 -1.96 83.50 -64.81
C HIS A 64 -2.65 83.03 -63.53
N PHE A 65 -3.89 82.51 -63.61
CA PHE A 65 -4.55 81.94 -62.45
C PHE A 65 -3.86 80.67 -61.92
N LEU A 66 -3.37 79.79 -62.81
CA LEU A 66 -2.59 78.61 -62.43
C LEU A 66 -1.23 79.00 -61.82
N ALA A 67 -0.58 80.03 -62.36
CA ALA A 67 0.66 80.57 -61.79
C ALA A 67 0.41 81.15 -60.39
N SER A 68 -0.64 81.94 -60.22
CA SER A 68 -1.08 82.48 -58.93
C SER A 68 -1.34 81.36 -57.91
N ASN A 69 -2.14 80.35 -58.27
CA ASN A 69 -2.47 79.24 -57.37
C ASN A 69 -1.29 78.29 -57.09
N ARG A 70 -0.27 78.28 -57.96
CA ARG A 70 0.98 77.52 -57.74
C ARG A 70 1.91 78.25 -56.77
N LEU A 71 1.94 79.58 -56.81
CA LEU A 71 2.72 80.43 -55.92
C LEU A 71 2.10 80.46 -54.51
N VAL A 72 0.81 80.79 -54.43
CA VAL A 72 0.02 80.75 -53.19
C VAL A 72 -1.30 80.05 -53.46
N PRO A 73 -1.47 78.79 -53.03
CA PRO A 73 -2.73 78.08 -53.15
C PRO A 73 -3.86 78.84 -52.48
N ASN A 74 -4.83 79.31 -53.27
CA ASN A 74 -5.91 80.17 -52.79
C ASN A 74 -7.23 79.72 -53.43
N ARG A 75 -8.21 79.40 -52.57
CA ARG A 75 -9.52 78.85 -52.99
C ARG A 75 -10.28 79.78 -53.94
N ASN A 76 -10.18 81.09 -53.76
CA ASN A 76 -10.82 82.05 -54.67
C ASN A 76 -10.17 82.02 -56.05
N VAL A 77 -8.86 81.76 -56.12
CA VAL A 77 -8.14 81.57 -57.39
C VAL A 77 -8.56 80.24 -58.02
N VAL A 78 -8.72 79.17 -57.24
CA VAL A 78 -9.21 77.86 -57.70
C VAL A 78 -10.58 77.94 -58.37
N PHE A 79 -11.52 78.70 -57.80
CA PHE A 79 -12.82 78.93 -58.43
C PHE A 79 -12.69 79.66 -59.78
N ASN A 80 -11.82 80.68 -59.87
CA ASN A 80 -11.55 81.37 -61.12
C ASN A 80 -10.84 80.48 -62.16
N ILE A 81 -9.97 79.57 -61.73
CA ILE A 81 -9.39 78.52 -62.59
C ILE A 81 -10.52 77.64 -63.16
N ALA A 82 -11.46 77.21 -62.32
CA ALA A 82 -12.58 76.37 -62.73
C ALA A 82 -13.49 77.07 -63.75
N LEU A 83 -13.86 78.33 -63.50
CA LEU A 83 -14.61 79.19 -64.44
C LEU A 83 -13.86 79.33 -65.77
N THR A 84 -12.54 79.54 -65.73
CA THR A 84 -11.74 79.70 -66.94
C THR A 84 -11.66 78.40 -67.76
N TYR A 85 -11.58 77.24 -67.10
CA TYR A 85 -11.68 75.95 -67.79
C TYR A 85 -13.07 75.71 -68.38
N GLU A 86 -14.13 76.18 -67.71
CA GLU A 86 -15.51 76.09 -68.22
C GLU A 86 -15.66 76.90 -69.51
N GLU A 87 -15.19 78.14 -69.54
CA GLU A 87 -15.22 79.01 -70.74
C GLU A 87 -14.36 78.46 -71.90
N LEU A 88 -13.27 77.75 -71.58
CA LEU A 88 -12.44 77.05 -72.57
C LEU A 88 -13.07 75.74 -73.08
N GLY A 89 -14.27 75.36 -72.61
CA GLY A 89 -14.95 74.12 -72.98
C GLY A 89 -14.28 72.85 -72.43
N ARG A 90 -13.36 72.99 -71.47
CA ARG A 90 -12.63 71.89 -70.82
C ARG A 90 -13.35 71.46 -69.56
N PHE A 91 -14.56 70.93 -69.73
CA PHE A 91 -15.49 70.68 -68.62
C PHE A 91 -14.96 69.67 -67.57
N ALA A 92 -14.16 68.67 -67.96
CA ALA A 92 -13.59 67.72 -67.00
C ALA A 92 -12.55 68.37 -66.07
N ASP A 93 -11.74 69.30 -66.60
CA ASP A 93 -10.80 70.09 -65.80
C ASP A 93 -11.55 71.11 -64.94
N ALA A 94 -12.59 71.76 -65.50
CA ALA A 94 -13.46 72.68 -64.77
C ALA A 94 -14.12 71.98 -63.57
N HIS A 95 -14.69 70.78 -63.78
CA HIS A 95 -15.31 70.00 -62.71
C HIS A 95 -14.32 69.62 -61.61
N ARG A 96 -13.08 69.27 -61.97
CA ARG A 96 -12.03 68.98 -60.99
C ARG A 96 -11.76 70.20 -60.11
N TYR A 97 -11.56 71.37 -60.71
CA TYR A 97 -11.27 72.59 -59.93
C TYR A 97 -12.50 73.12 -59.18
N TYR A 98 -13.73 72.85 -59.64
CA TYR A 98 -14.94 73.10 -58.85
C TYR A 98 -15.08 72.15 -57.65
N ASP A 99 -14.76 70.86 -57.80
CA ASP A 99 -14.69 69.92 -56.67
C ASP A 99 -13.61 70.38 -55.66
N ASP A 100 -12.43 70.77 -56.15
CA ASP A 100 -11.33 71.28 -55.31
C ASP A 100 -11.73 72.60 -54.60
N ALA A 101 -12.54 73.45 -55.23
CA ALA A 101 -13.09 74.67 -54.62
C ALA A 101 -14.13 74.39 -53.52
N LEU A 102 -14.85 73.25 -53.59
CA LEU A 102 -15.82 72.82 -52.56
C LEU A 102 -15.16 72.14 -51.37
N GLU A 103 -13.95 71.59 -51.52
CA GLU A 103 -13.31 70.77 -50.49
C GLU A 103 -12.95 71.60 -49.23
N GLY A 104 -13.80 71.50 -48.21
CA GLY A 104 -13.67 72.22 -46.95
C GLY A 104 -14.12 73.68 -46.97
N GLU A 105 -14.97 74.07 -47.93
CA GLU A 105 -15.64 75.38 -47.95
C GLU A 105 -16.88 75.38 -47.05
N ALA A 106 -17.04 76.43 -46.24
CA ALA A 106 -18.08 76.54 -45.22
C ALA A 106 -19.06 77.70 -45.48
N ASP A 107 -18.73 78.61 -46.41
CA ASP A 107 -19.63 79.70 -46.80
C ASP A 107 -20.79 79.17 -47.67
N PRO A 108 -22.05 79.23 -47.19
CA PRO A 108 -23.21 78.70 -47.91
C PRO A 108 -23.46 79.37 -49.27
N GLU A 109 -23.11 80.65 -49.44
CA GLU A 109 -23.30 81.36 -50.72
C GLU A 109 -22.31 80.87 -51.77
N VAL A 110 -21.03 80.75 -51.41
CA VAL A 110 -19.98 80.23 -52.28
C VAL A 110 -20.22 78.76 -52.60
N VAL A 111 -20.63 77.95 -51.61
CA VAL A 111 -21.00 76.55 -51.82
C VAL A 111 -22.17 76.43 -52.81
N ALA A 112 -23.20 77.27 -52.69
CA ALA A 112 -24.33 77.27 -53.61
C ALA A 112 -23.91 77.70 -55.03
N GLU A 113 -23.02 78.67 -55.17
CA GLU A 113 -22.49 79.14 -56.45
C GLU A 113 -21.67 78.05 -57.17
N VAL A 114 -20.74 77.42 -56.45
CA VAL A 114 -19.92 76.32 -57.00
C VAL A 114 -20.78 75.10 -57.33
N GLN A 115 -21.77 74.77 -56.49
CA GLN A 115 -22.72 73.69 -56.78
C GLN A 115 -23.59 73.99 -58.00
N ALA A 116 -24.03 75.23 -58.19
CA ALA A 116 -24.76 75.64 -59.38
C ALA A 116 -23.89 75.53 -60.65
N ALA A 117 -22.61 75.91 -60.56
CA ALA A 117 -21.64 75.73 -61.65
C ALA A 117 -21.39 74.25 -61.97
N LEU A 118 -21.24 73.40 -60.96
CA LEU A 118 -21.13 71.94 -61.13
C LEU A 118 -22.38 71.34 -61.77
N GLN A 119 -23.58 71.76 -61.37
CA GLN A 119 -24.83 71.33 -62.00
C GLN A 119 -24.92 71.80 -63.47
N ARG A 120 -24.42 73.00 -63.78
CA ARG A 120 -24.40 73.56 -65.13
C ARG A 120 -23.51 72.74 -66.07
N ILE A 121 -22.34 72.31 -65.62
CA ILE A 121 -21.43 71.50 -66.42
C ILE A 121 -21.68 69.99 -66.31
N ALA A 122 -22.53 69.52 -65.37
CA ALA A 122 -22.82 68.11 -65.14
C ALA A 122 -23.23 67.32 -66.40
N PRO A 123 -24.05 67.84 -67.34
CA PRO A 123 -24.38 67.14 -68.57
C PRO A 123 -23.20 66.99 -69.54
N ARG A 124 -22.09 67.71 -69.30
CA ARG A 124 -20.90 67.79 -70.16
C ARG A 124 -19.70 67.01 -69.61
N VAL A 125 -19.82 66.34 -68.47
CA VAL A 125 -18.77 65.50 -67.87
C VAL A 125 -19.30 64.13 -67.44
N ALA A 126 -18.41 63.15 -67.35
CA ALA A 126 -18.68 61.88 -66.69
C ALA A 126 -17.95 61.83 -65.34
N VAL A 127 -18.57 61.32 -64.28
CA VAL A 127 -17.94 61.23 -62.95
C VAL A 127 -17.72 59.77 -62.57
N LEU A 128 -16.50 59.43 -62.13
CA LEU A 128 -16.13 58.09 -61.68
C LEU A 128 -15.72 58.13 -60.20
N GLN A 129 -16.45 57.42 -59.34
CA GLN A 129 -16.19 57.29 -57.91
C GLN A 129 -15.43 55.98 -57.62
N ILE A 130 -14.20 56.06 -57.16
CA ILE A 130 -13.33 54.91 -56.92
C ILE A 130 -13.19 54.69 -55.42
N VAL A 131 -13.54 53.49 -54.94
CA VAL A 131 -13.52 53.09 -53.52
C VAL A 131 -12.68 51.82 -53.37
N THR A 132 -11.81 51.73 -52.34
CA THR A 132 -11.06 50.50 -52.04
C THR A 132 -11.35 49.94 -50.66
N SER A 133 -11.20 48.62 -50.53
CA SER A 133 -11.25 47.91 -49.24
C SER A 133 -9.96 47.10 -49.05
N PRO A 134 -9.09 47.44 -48.07
CA PRO A 134 -9.19 48.60 -47.16
C PRO A 134 -9.00 49.96 -47.89
N PRO A 135 -9.45 51.08 -47.29
CA PRO A 135 -9.34 52.41 -47.88
C PRO A 135 -7.89 52.92 -47.89
N GLY A 136 -7.60 53.96 -48.69
CA GLY A 136 -6.28 54.61 -48.75
C GLY A 136 -5.38 54.14 -49.89
N ALA A 137 -5.86 53.30 -50.80
CA ALA A 137 -5.08 52.88 -51.96
C ALA A 137 -4.84 54.04 -52.93
N ARG A 138 -3.63 54.16 -53.47
CA ARG A 138 -3.30 55.15 -54.51
C ARG A 138 -3.94 54.75 -55.83
N ILE A 139 -4.62 55.68 -56.48
CA ILE A 139 -5.37 55.48 -57.73
C ILE A 139 -4.55 56.00 -58.91
N TYR A 140 -4.50 55.21 -59.98
CA TYR A 140 -3.92 55.58 -61.27
C TYR A 140 -4.95 55.32 -62.38
N VAL A 141 -4.96 56.16 -63.40
CA VAL A 141 -5.84 56.05 -64.56
C VAL A 141 -4.99 55.80 -65.81
N ASP A 142 -5.35 54.77 -66.56
CA ASP A 142 -4.72 54.16 -67.73
C ASP A 142 -3.30 53.63 -67.50
N ARG A 143 -2.40 54.47 -67.00
CA ARG A 143 -0.99 54.12 -66.80
C ARG A 143 -0.41 54.83 -65.56
N LYS A 144 0.54 54.17 -64.88
CA LYS A 144 1.14 54.68 -63.63
C LYS A 144 2.11 55.84 -63.82
N ASP A 145 2.73 55.94 -64.99
CA ASP A 145 3.69 56.99 -65.36
C ASP A 145 3.04 58.38 -65.47
N LEU A 146 1.71 58.46 -65.61
CA LEU A 146 0.95 59.72 -65.65
C LEU A 146 0.73 60.36 -64.27
N GLY A 147 1.25 59.74 -63.21
CA GLY A 147 1.07 60.19 -61.83
C GLY A 147 -0.22 59.69 -61.20
N ALA A 148 -0.23 59.64 -59.86
CA ALA A 148 -1.40 59.21 -59.10
C ALA A 148 -2.52 60.28 -59.21
N ARG A 149 -3.76 59.83 -59.38
CA ARG A 149 -4.96 60.68 -59.41
C ARG A 149 -5.58 60.86 -58.02
N GLY A 150 -4.84 60.53 -56.96
CA GLY A 150 -5.22 60.63 -55.54
C GLY A 150 -5.31 59.28 -54.84
N THR A 151 -5.91 59.23 -53.65
CA THR A 151 -6.13 58.02 -52.85
C THR A 151 -7.62 57.74 -52.70
N ALA A 152 -8.03 56.47 -52.74
CA ALA A 152 -9.42 56.07 -52.57
C ALA A 152 -9.89 56.25 -51.10
N PRO A 153 -11.14 56.67 -50.84
CA PRO A 153 -12.20 56.95 -51.82
C PRO A 153 -12.02 58.30 -52.54
N ARG A 154 -12.21 58.35 -53.87
CA ARG A 154 -12.08 59.58 -54.65
C ARG A 154 -13.00 59.63 -55.86
N ARG A 155 -13.57 60.82 -56.15
CA ARG A 155 -14.32 61.12 -57.38
C ARG A 155 -13.39 61.73 -58.42
N LEU A 156 -13.50 61.28 -59.67
CA LEU A 156 -12.73 61.77 -60.81
C LEU A 156 -13.68 62.15 -61.94
N ALA A 157 -13.65 63.41 -62.37
CA ALA A 157 -14.35 63.86 -63.57
C ALA A 157 -13.53 63.55 -64.82
N MET A 158 -14.18 63.00 -65.84
CA MET A 158 -13.52 62.46 -67.03
C MET A 158 -14.34 62.78 -68.29
N SER A 159 -13.68 62.83 -69.45
CA SER A 159 -14.35 62.81 -70.75
C SER A 159 -14.96 61.43 -71.01
N GLU A 160 -16.05 61.37 -71.78
CA GLU A 160 -16.66 60.08 -72.19
C GLU A 160 -15.64 59.19 -72.90
N GLY A 161 -15.62 57.92 -72.50
CA GLY A 161 -14.61 56.97 -72.95
C GLY A 161 -14.57 55.71 -72.09
N ARG A 162 -13.52 54.90 -72.27
CA ARG A 162 -13.24 53.73 -71.44
C ARG A 162 -11.84 53.84 -70.86
N TYR A 163 -11.71 53.59 -69.57
CA TYR A 163 -10.47 53.81 -68.82
C TYR A 163 -10.04 52.56 -68.06
N ARG A 164 -8.74 52.42 -67.85
CA ARG A 164 -8.17 51.41 -66.96
C ARG A 164 -7.86 52.02 -65.59
N ILE A 165 -8.36 51.44 -64.51
CA ILE A 165 -8.13 51.94 -63.14
C ILE A 165 -7.16 51.02 -62.43
N LEU A 166 -6.01 51.52 -61.99
CA LEU A 166 -5.05 50.77 -61.20
C LEU A 166 -5.02 51.29 -59.76
N VAL A 167 -5.02 50.40 -58.78
CA VAL A 167 -4.90 50.76 -57.37
C VAL A 167 -3.77 50.01 -56.69
N GLU A 168 -3.06 50.70 -55.81
CA GLU A 168 -1.97 50.12 -55.02
C GLU A 168 -2.06 50.54 -53.55
N LEU A 169 -1.87 49.58 -52.65
CA LEU A 169 -1.71 49.82 -51.22
C LEU A 169 -0.54 48.99 -50.71
N ALA A 170 0.33 49.60 -49.89
CA ALA A 170 1.49 48.90 -49.34
C ALA A 170 1.07 47.68 -48.50
N GLY A 171 1.70 46.53 -48.73
CA GLY A 171 1.36 45.26 -48.06
C GLY A 171 0.20 44.48 -48.71
N TYR A 172 -0.34 44.98 -49.83
CA TYR A 172 -1.41 44.34 -50.59
C TYR A 172 -1.00 44.18 -52.07
N GLU A 173 -1.61 43.21 -52.74
CA GLU A 173 -1.45 42.98 -54.18
C GLU A 173 -2.04 44.17 -54.96
N PRO A 174 -1.31 44.72 -55.96
CA PRO A 174 -1.85 45.77 -56.82
C PRO A 174 -2.96 45.21 -57.71
N VAL A 175 -4.06 45.95 -57.86
CA VAL A 175 -5.23 45.53 -58.65
C VAL A 175 -5.47 46.50 -59.80
N ALA A 176 -5.75 45.97 -60.99
CA ALA A 176 -6.16 46.75 -62.16
C ALA A 176 -7.56 46.32 -62.61
N VAL A 177 -8.43 47.30 -62.88
CA VAL A 177 -9.76 47.12 -63.46
C VAL A 177 -9.75 47.74 -64.85
N ASP A 178 -9.80 46.90 -65.87
CA ASP A 178 -9.75 47.33 -67.26
C ASP A 178 -11.14 47.71 -67.80
N ASP A 179 -11.14 48.49 -68.89
CA ASP A 179 -12.33 48.74 -69.72
C ASP A 179 -13.52 49.37 -68.98
N VAL A 180 -13.30 50.28 -68.03
CA VAL A 180 -14.35 50.95 -67.25
C VAL A 180 -15.04 52.00 -68.13
N PRO A 181 -16.30 51.80 -68.59
CA PRO A 181 -16.99 52.79 -69.41
C PRO A 181 -17.51 53.93 -68.53
N VAL A 182 -17.32 55.16 -69.01
CA VAL A 182 -17.88 56.38 -68.44
C VAL A 182 -18.57 57.18 -69.55
N LYS A 183 -19.77 57.71 -69.28
CA LYS A 183 -20.62 58.45 -70.23
C LYS A 183 -20.97 59.82 -69.70
N LEU A 184 -21.07 60.83 -70.57
CA LEU A 184 -21.43 62.18 -70.16
C LEU A 184 -22.79 62.21 -69.45
N GLY A 185 -22.89 62.99 -68.38
CA GLY A 185 -24.08 63.10 -67.54
C GLY A 185 -24.32 61.92 -66.58
N GLN A 186 -23.43 60.92 -66.52
CA GLN A 186 -23.52 59.80 -65.59
C GLN A 186 -22.43 59.85 -64.51
N SER A 187 -22.81 59.46 -63.29
CA SER A 187 -21.89 59.15 -62.19
C SER A 187 -21.85 57.64 -61.98
N LYS A 188 -20.66 57.03 -61.93
CA LYS A 188 -20.46 55.59 -61.78
C LYS A 188 -19.49 55.29 -60.63
N GLU A 189 -19.83 54.33 -59.78
CA GLU A 189 -18.95 53.86 -58.70
C GLU A 189 -18.22 52.56 -59.08
N VAL A 190 -16.96 52.43 -58.65
CA VAL A 190 -16.10 51.24 -58.81
C VAL A 190 -15.46 50.89 -57.46
N LEU A 191 -15.87 49.75 -56.89
CA LEU A 191 -15.31 49.18 -55.66
C LEU A 191 -14.21 48.16 -55.97
N ILE A 192 -13.03 48.31 -55.35
CA ILE A 192 -11.88 47.41 -55.55
C ILE A 192 -11.41 46.83 -54.21
N VAL A 193 -11.43 45.50 -54.07
CA VAL A 193 -10.99 44.79 -52.87
C VAL A 193 -9.54 44.33 -53.05
N LEU A 194 -8.66 44.70 -52.11
CA LEU A 194 -7.23 44.38 -52.16
C LEU A 194 -6.92 43.14 -51.31
N ARG A 195 -6.04 42.27 -51.81
CA ARG A 195 -5.59 41.06 -51.10
C ARG A 195 -4.26 41.32 -50.41
N ARG A 196 -4.12 40.93 -49.13
CA ARG A 196 -2.89 41.14 -48.36
C ARG A 196 -1.82 40.11 -48.76
N ILE A 197 -0.57 40.55 -48.87
CA ILE A 197 0.57 39.65 -49.12
C ILE A 197 0.98 39.02 -47.79
N VAL A 198 0.91 37.68 -47.69
CA VAL A 198 1.27 36.90 -46.50
C VAL A 198 2.13 35.69 -46.88
N GLY A 199 2.90 35.16 -45.92
CA GLY A 199 3.46 33.80 -45.96
C GLY A 199 2.87 32.96 -44.82
N THR A 200 2.81 31.64 -45.01
CA THR A 200 2.18 30.73 -44.05
C THR A 200 3.23 30.07 -43.17
N VAL A 201 3.09 30.12 -41.85
CA VAL A 201 3.99 29.44 -40.91
C VAL A 201 3.30 28.19 -40.38
N ARG A 202 3.85 27.01 -40.68
CA ARG A 202 3.36 25.75 -40.13
C ARG A 202 4.01 25.49 -38.79
N VAL A 203 3.26 25.66 -37.71
CA VAL A 203 3.75 25.58 -36.34
C VAL A 203 3.39 24.22 -35.74
N ASP A 204 4.41 23.52 -35.24
CA ASP A 204 4.27 22.24 -34.55
C ASP A 204 4.98 22.28 -33.18
N VAL A 205 4.65 21.34 -32.30
CA VAL A 205 5.20 21.27 -30.94
C VAL A 205 5.62 19.85 -30.55
N ARG A 206 6.75 19.75 -29.86
CA ARG A 206 7.27 18.50 -29.27
C ARG A 206 7.34 18.63 -27.76
N GLY A 207 7.12 17.52 -27.04
CA GLY A 207 7.14 17.48 -25.57
C GLY A 207 5.78 17.74 -24.89
N ALA A 208 4.79 18.25 -25.62
CA ALA A 208 3.39 18.34 -25.21
C ALA A 208 2.46 18.18 -26.44
N SER A 209 1.16 17.98 -26.21
CA SER A 209 0.18 17.76 -27.29
C SER A 209 -0.22 19.06 -28.01
N GLU A 210 -0.22 20.19 -27.30
CA GLU A 210 -0.68 21.48 -27.83
C GLU A 210 0.04 22.64 -27.11
N ALA A 211 0.17 23.82 -27.73
CA ALA A 211 0.60 25.03 -27.04
C ALA A 211 -0.03 26.27 -27.65
N THR A 212 -0.29 27.30 -26.84
CA THR A 212 -0.74 28.58 -27.34
C THR A 212 0.44 29.35 -27.93
N VAL A 213 0.27 29.88 -29.14
CA VAL A 213 1.31 30.60 -29.87
C VAL A 213 1.01 32.09 -29.85
N HIS A 214 2.00 32.89 -29.48
CA HIS A 214 1.97 34.35 -29.48
C HIS A 214 3.02 34.87 -30.45
N VAL A 215 2.71 35.93 -31.19
CA VAL A 215 3.61 36.48 -32.22
C VAL A 215 4.27 37.75 -31.71
N ASP A 216 5.57 37.84 -31.93
CA ASP A 216 6.52 38.91 -31.62
C ASP A 216 6.78 39.17 -30.12
N HIS A 217 5.77 39.10 -29.25
CA HIS A 217 5.94 39.22 -27.79
C HIS A 217 5.00 38.30 -26.98
N ASP A 218 5.44 37.94 -25.77
CA ASP A 218 4.81 36.95 -24.86
C ASP A 218 3.45 37.40 -24.26
N GLY A 219 3.01 38.62 -24.56
CA GLY A 219 1.71 39.17 -24.15
C GLY A 219 0.75 39.46 -25.31
N ALA A 220 1.11 39.08 -26.54
CA ALA A 220 0.24 39.28 -27.69
C ALA A 220 -1.02 38.42 -27.55
N PRO A 221 -2.17 38.81 -28.14
CA PRO A 221 -3.32 37.93 -28.24
C PRO A 221 -2.93 36.57 -28.83
N PRO A 222 -3.52 35.45 -28.37
CA PRO A 222 -3.28 34.13 -28.95
C PRO A 222 -3.46 34.17 -30.47
N ALA A 223 -2.39 33.86 -31.20
CA ALA A 223 -2.41 33.83 -32.66
C ALA A 223 -3.01 32.51 -33.17
N CYS A 224 -2.65 31.40 -32.53
CA CYS A 224 -3.24 30.09 -32.75
C CYS A 224 -2.95 29.14 -31.56
N THR A 225 -3.49 27.93 -31.62
CA THR A 225 -3.07 26.80 -30.78
C THR A 225 -2.34 25.78 -31.67
N ALA A 226 -1.04 25.58 -31.45
CA ALA A 226 -0.24 24.62 -32.21
C ALA A 226 -0.66 23.17 -31.86
N PRO A 227 -0.70 22.23 -32.84
CA PRO A 227 -0.26 22.40 -34.23
C PRO A 227 -1.24 23.24 -35.07
N CYS A 228 -0.72 24.20 -35.84
CA CYS A 228 -1.53 25.16 -36.61
C CYS A 228 -0.78 25.68 -37.86
N ASP A 229 -1.52 26.20 -38.84
CA ASP A 229 -0.96 27.02 -39.93
C ASP A 229 -1.33 28.49 -39.64
N LEU A 230 -0.32 29.38 -39.58
CA LEU A 230 -0.46 30.79 -39.20
C LEU A 230 0.03 31.72 -40.32
N ASP A 231 -0.85 32.53 -40.87
CA ASP A 231 -0.49 33.49 -41.91
C ASP A 231 0.11 34.77 -41.30
N LEU A 232 1.35 35.08 -41.67
CA LEU A 232 2.10 36.24 -41.19
C LEU A 232 2.54 37.13 -42.36
N PRO A 233 2.66 38.46 -42.15
CA PRO A 233 3.28 39.34 -43.12
C PRO A 233 4.73 38.93 -43.43
N PRO A 234 5.24 39.21 -44.65
CA PRO A 234 6.65 38.99 -44.94
C PRO A 234 7.54 39.87 -44.05
N GLY A 235 8.56 39.28 -43.42
CA GLY A 235 9.41 39.97 -42.45
C GLY A 235 9.98 39.06 -41.38
N ARG A 236 10.71 39.65 -40.42
CA ARG A 236 11.23 38.93 -39.25
C ARG A 236 10.18 38.93 -38.14
N HIS A 237 9.91 37.75 -37.59
CA HIS A 237 8.97 37.52 -36.50
C HIS A 237 9.60 36.64 -35.42
N VAL A 238 9.04 36.66 -34.21
CA VAL A 238 9.44 35.75 -33.13
C VAL A 238 8.19 35.07 -32.55
N LEU A 239 8.13 33.74 -32.57
CA LEU A 239 7.02 33.01 -31.94
C LEU A 239 7.35 32.67 -30.49
N HIS A 240 6.43 33.00 -29.59
CA HIS A 240 6.47 32.62 -28.18
C HIS A 240 5.40 31.55 -27.93
N PHE A 241 5.71 30.58 -27.08
CA PHE A 241 4.87 29.42 -26.84
C PHE A 241 4.54 29.33 -25.36
N SER A 242 3.25 29.28 -25.04
CA SER A 242 2.77 29.17 -23.66
C SER A 242 1.94 27.90 -23.48
N ARG A 243 2.24 27.15 -22.42
CA ARG A 243 1.43 26.02 -21.93
C ARG A 243 1.61 25.91 -20.41
N PRO A 244 0.53 25.81 -19.61
CA PRO A 244 0.65 25.66 -18.17
C PRO A 244 1.55 24.48 -17.77
N GLY A 245 2.56 24.76 -16.95
CA GLY A 245 3.52 23.76 -16.44
C GLY A 245 4.69 23.44 -17.37
N PHE A 246 4.84 24.17 -18.48
CA PHE A 246 5.94 24.01 -19.43
C PHE A 246 6.60 25.35 -19.75
N GLU A 247 7.85 25.30 -20.17
CA GLU A 247 8.60 26.42 -20.73
C GLU A 247 9.10 26.08 -22.14
N ALA A 248 9.23 27.10 -22.98
CA ALA A 248 9.74 26.98 -24.34
C ALA A 248 10.54 28.22 -24.71
N ALA A 249 11.65 28.04 -25.42
CA ALA A 249 12.44 29.16 -25.92
C ALA A 249 11.74 29.85 -27.10
N PRO A 250 11.74 31.20 -27.17
CA PRO A 250 11.20 31.93 -28.32
C PRO A 250 11.88 31.51 -29.62
N GLN A 251 11.09 31.37 -30.69
CA GLN A 251 11.56 30.91 -32.00
C GLN A 251 11.58 32.07 -33.01
N PRO A 252 12.76 32.64 -33.33
CA PRO A 252 12.85 33.65 -34.38
C PRO A 252 12.67 33.00 -35.75
N LEU A 253 11.91 33.63 -36.64
CA LEU A 253 11.75 33.19 -38.02
C LEU A 253 11.67 34.37 -38.99
N THR A 254 11.95 34.12 -40.27
CA THR A 254 11.75 35.11 -41.34
C THR A 254 10.72 34.54 -42.32
N VAL A 255 9.62 35.27 -42.51
CA VAL A 255 8.53 34.90 -43.41
C VAL A 255 8.79 35.56 -44.76
N ALA A 256 8.83 34.77 -45.83
CA ALA A 256 8.85 35.27 -47.19
C ALA A 256 7.42 35.30 -47.77
N ALA A 257 7.17 36.19 -48.74
CA ALA A 257 5.86 36.31 -49.38
C ALA A 257 5.49 35.02 -50.13
N HIS A 258 4.27 34.52 -49.91
CA HIS A 258 3.71 33.32 -50.56
C HIS A 258 4.47 32.00 -50.31
N GLU A 259 5.38 31.97 -49.33
CA GLU A 259 6.09 30.75 -48.95
C GLU A 259 5.53 30.16 -47.65
N THR A 260 5.73 28.85 -47.48
CA THR A 260 5.40 28.15 -46.23
C THR A 260 6.67 27.86 -45.42
N VAL A 261 6.74 28.35 -44.18
CA VAL A 261 7.88 28.15 -43.28
C VAL A 261 7.48 27.19 -42.16
N PRO A 262 8.08 25.98 -42.06
CA PRO A 262 7.84 25.07 -40.95
C PRO A 262 8.65 25.46 -39.71
N ILE A 263 8.03 25.49 -38.53
CA ILE A 263 8.66 25.70 -37.23
C ILE A 263 8.16 24.64 -36.24
N THR A 264 9.09 24.05 -35.49
CA THR A 264 8.76 23.11 -34.40
C THR A 264 9.39 23.58 -33.10
N ALA A 265 8.58 23.90 -32.10
CA ALA A 265 9.07 24.25 -30.76
C ALA A 265 9.10 23.03 -29.82
N THR A 266 10.08 22.99 -28.92
CA THR A 266 10.17 21.95 -27.89
C THR A 266 9.76 22.54 -26.54
N LEU A 267 8.68 22.01 -25.96
CA LEU A 267 8.22 22.39 -24.62
C LEU A 267 8.87 21.47 -23.57
N SER A 268 9.57 22.08 -22.61
CA SER A 268 10.18 21.38 -21.49
C SER A 268 9.30 21.54 -20.25
N PRO A 269 9.00 20.47 -19.48
CA PRO A 269 8.20 20.60 -18.28
C PRO A 269 8.95 21.40 -17.21
N LEU A 270 8.26 22.34 -16.59
CA LEU A 270 8.77 22.98 -15.37
C LEU A 270 8.79 21.93 -14.26
N THR A 271 9.88 21.91 -13.50
CA THR A 271 10.08 20.92 -12.43
C THR A 271 10.38 21.59 -11.10
N GLY A 272 10.03 20.90 -10.02
CA GLY A 272 10.43 21.20 -8.65
C GLY A 272 11.07 19.96 -8.01
N SER A 273 11.13 19.96 -6.68
CA SER A 273 11.58 18.80 -5.90
C SER A 273 10.63 18.49 -4.75
N ILE A 274 10.64 17.25 -4.27
CA ILE A 274 9.88 16.82 -3.10
C ILE A 274 10.85 16.17 -2.10
N LEU A 275 10.92 16.69 -0.88
CA LEU A 275 11.53 16.01 0.26
C LEU A 275 10.48 15.11 0.91
N VAL A 276 10.74 13.81 0.98
CA VAL A 276 9.88 12.85 1.67
C VAL A 276 10.60 12.29 2.89
N ARG A 277 10.00 12.47 4.07
CA ARG A 277 10.46 11.89 5.34
C ARG A 277 9.34 11.06 5.96
N ALA A 278 9.69 9.83 6.32
CA ALA A 278 8.85 8.93 7.09
C ALA A 278 9.54 8.56 8.41
N ASP A 279 8.76 8.06 9.36
CA ASP A 279 9.24 7.41 10.59
C ASP A 279 10.05 6.15 10.30
N GLU A 280 9.71 5.44 9.22
CA GLU A 280 10.42 4.25 8.75
C GLU A 280 11.42 4.60 7.61
N PRO A 281 12.71 4.20 7.74
CA PRO A 281 13.69 4.31 6.66
C PRO A 281 13.43 3.28 5.57
N ASP A 282 13.99 3.53 4.38
CA ASP A 282 13.94 2.64 3.22
C ASP A 282 12.52 2.32 2.70
N ALA A 283 11.52 3.16 3.01
CA ALA A 283 10.18 3.02 2.46
C ALA A 283 10.12 3.53 1.02
N LEU A 284 9.56 2.72 0.11
CA LEU A 284 9.40 3.05 -1.30
C LEU A 284 8.50 4.28 -1.47
N VAL A 285 9.01 5.28 -2.17
CA VAL A 285 8.28 6.49 -2.55
C VAL A 285 7.90 6.41 -4.03
N GLU A 286 6.60 6.48 -4.30
CA GLU A 286 6.04 6.55 -5.65
C GLU A 286 5.38 7.90 -5.89
N ILE A 287 5.60 8.49 -7.06
CA ILE A 287 4.91 9.71 -7.51
C ILE A 287 4.07 9.37 -8.74
N ASP A 288 2.76 9.63 -8.66
CA ASP A 288 1.78 9.31 -9.70
C ASP A 288 1.87 7.85 -10.18
N GLY A 289 2.16 6.93 -9.24
CA GLY A 289 2.28 5.48 -9.48
C GLY A 289 3.62 5.03 -10.06
N ARG A 290 4.65 5.90 -10.09
CA ARG A 290 6.01 5.54 -10.55
C ARG A 290 6.98 5.52 -9.36
N PRO A 291 7.80 4.47 -9.16
CA PRO A 291 8.82 4.42 -8.11
C PRO A 291 9.93 5.46 -8.34
N MET A 292 10.16 6.34 -7.37
CA MET A 292 11.10 7.47 -7.46
C MET A 292 12.26 7.41 -6.46
N GLY A 293 12.20 6.51 -5.46
CA GLY A 293 13.27 6.34 -4.47
C GLY A 293 12.76 5.73 -3.17
N PHE A 294 13.56 5.86 -2.10
CA PHE A 294 13.25 5.35 -0.77
C PHE A 294 13.43 6.45 0.30
N THR A 295 12.71 6.39 1.43
CA THR A 295 12.80 7.38 2.50
C THR A 295 14.09 7.26 3.34
N PRO A 296 14.63 8.37 3.88
CA PRO A 296 14.34 9.76 3.50
C PRO A 296 15.01 10.09 2.17
N SER A 297 14.30 10.78 1.27
CA SER A 297 14.87 11.18 -0.02
C SER A 297 14.35 12.53 -0.52
N VAL A 298 15.18 13.20 -1.30
CA VAL A 298 14.86 14.39 -2.08
C VAL A 298 14.73 13.98 -3.53
N ILE A 299 13.49 13.95 -4.03
CA ILE A 299 13.19 13.60 -5.42
C ILE A 299 13.25 14.88 -6.24
N GLN A 300 14.18 14.95 -7.18
CA GLN A 300 14.36 16.09 -8.09
C GLN A 300 13.63 15.86 -9.42
N GLY A 301 13.39 16.95 -10.16
CA GLY A 301 12.82 16.86 -11.51
C GLY A 301 11.33 16.48 -11.52
N VAL A 302 10.62 16.68 -10.41
CA VAL A 302 9.19 16.35 -10.32
C VAL A 302 8.40 17.41 -11.09
N PRO A 303 7.58 17.06 -12.09
CA PRO A 303 6.83 18.06 -12.86
C PRO A 303 5.87 18.86 -11.96
N VAL A 304 5.74 20.15 -12.21
CA VAL A 304 4.88 21.04 -11.41
C VAL A 304 3.41 20.65 -11.44
N GLY A 305 2.66 21.04 -10.41
CA GLY A 305 1.24 20.75 -10.21
C GLY A 305 0.96 19.76 -9.07
N ARG A 306 -0.31 19.34 -8.94
CA ARG A 306 -0.73 18.34 -7.94
C ARG A 306 -0.18 16.97 -8.29
N ARG A 307 0.58 16.40 -7.36
CA ARG A 307 1.20 15.08 -7.46
C ARG A 307 0.71 14.17 -6.35
N ARG A 308 0.39 12.93 -6.70
CA ARG A 308 0.04 11.90 -5.71
C ARG A 308 1.32 11.20 -5.28
N VAL A 309 1.69 11.38 -4.02
CA VAL A 309 2.83 10.71 -3.41
C VAL A 309 2.31 9.55 -2.57
N ARG A 310 2.77 8.34 -2.88
CA ARG A 310 2.50 7.12 -2.13
C ARG A 310 3.79 6.66 -1.48
N VAL A 311 3.78 6.50 -0.17
CA VAL A 311 4.90 5.94 0.60
C VAL A 311 4.48 4.55 1.08
N SER A 312 5.29 3.55 0.82
CA SER A 312 4.96 2.16 1.14
C SER A 312 6.19 1.39 1.62
N LEU A 313 5.99 0.54 2.62
CA LEU A 313 7.02 -0.35 3.15
C LEU A 313 6.38 -1.71 3.42
N ARG A 314 7.13 -2.80 3.23
CA ARG A 314 6.64 -4.16 3.49
C ARG A 314 6.23 -4.29 4.95
N GLY A 315 5.05 -4.88 5.18
CA GLY A 315 4.50 -5.02 6.54
C GLY A 315 3.86 -3.74 7.08
N PHE A 316 3.68 -2.71 6.25
CA PHE A 316 3.04 -1.46 6.64
C PHE A 316 1.94 -1.01 5.66
N ALA A 317 0.95 -0.28 6.17
CA ALA A 317 -0.11 0.29 5.37
C ALA A 317 0.44 1.46 4.54
N PRO A 318 0.24 1.48 3.21
CA PRO A 318 0.74 2.55 2.37
C PRO A 318 0.03 3.86 2.69
N VAL A 319 0.78 4.95 2.76
CA VAL A 319 0.24 6.30 2.97
C VAL A 319 0.23 7.05 1.64
N GLU A 320 -0.95 7.46 1.21
CA GLU A 320 -1.12 8.34 0.04
C GLU A 320 -1.44 9.78 0.47
N ARG A 321 -0.75 10.74 -0.15
CA ARG A 321 -0.95 12.19 0.03
C ARG A 321 -0.83 12.91 -1.31
N THR A 322 -1.58 14.00 -1.46
CA THR A 322 -1.46 14.89 -2.61
C THR A 322 -0.62 16.10 -2.23
N ILE A 323 0.40 16.42 -3.03
CA ILE A 323 1.32 17.54 -2.81
C ILE A 323 1.32 18.45 -4.03
N ASP A 324 1.26 19.76 -3.81
CA ASP A 324 1.43 20.77 -4.86
C ASP A 324 2.92 21.06 -5.09
N VAL A 325 3.43 20.73 -6.28
CA VAL A 325 4.83 20.99 -6.67
C VAL A 325 4.91 22.30 -7.44
N THR A 326 5.74 23.22 -6.96
CA THR A 326 5.97 24.54 -7.58
C THR A 326 7.33 24.59 -8.28
N ALA A 327 7.42 25.33 -9.40
CA ALA A 327 8.64 25.41 -10.22
C ALA A 327 9.83 25.90 -9.40
N GLY A 328 10.96 25.18 -9.45
CA GLY A 328 12.20 25.53 -8.74
C GLY A 328 12.13 25.48 -7.21
N GLN A 329 11.01 25.11 -6.61
CA GLN A 329 10.84 25.00 -5.16
C GLN A 329 10.90 23.54 -4.69
N GLN A 330 11.22 23.34 -3.41
CA GLN A 330 11.15 22.05 -2.73
C GLN A 330 9.86 21.98 -1.90
N ALA A 331 8.94 21.12 -2.31
CA ALA A 331 7.79 20.74 -1.48
C ALA A 331 8.23 19.71 -0.43
N GLU A 332 7.55 19.64 0.70
CA GLU A 332 7.92 18.76 1.80
C GLU A 332 6.75 17.90 2.26
N LEU A 333 6.99 16.59 2.31
CA LEU A 333 6.15 15.60 2.97
C LEU A 333 6.85 15.16 4.25
N ARG A 334 6.52 15.81 5.37
CA ARG A 334 7.04 15.49 6.69
C ARG A 334 6.06 14.61 7.46
N ASP A 335 6.56 13.93 8.48
CA ASP A 335 5.77 13.20 9.48
C ASP A 335 4.88 12.09 8.88
N VAL A 336 5.33 11.44 7.80
CA VAL A 336 4.68 10.24 7.29
C VAL A 336 4.90 9.12 8.30
N THR A 337 3.83 8.71 8.97
CA THR A 337 3.84 7.58 9.91
C THR A 337 3.28 6.36 9.21
N LEU A 338 4.08 5.31 9.05
CA LEU A 338 3.63 4.05 8.47
C LEU A 338 3.07 3.16 9.58
N ALA A 339 1.79 2.78 9.47
CA ALA A 339 1.17 1.87 10.44
C ALA A 339 1.48 0.40 10.09
N PRO A 340 2.03 -0.41 11.02
CA PRO A 340 2.26 -1.82 10.76
C PRO A 340 0.96 -2.55 10.38
N LEU A 341 0.99 -3.32 9.30
CA LEU A 341 -0.05 -4.27 8.90
C LEU A 341 0.29 -5.63 9.51
N ARG A 342 -0.43 -6.01 10.56
CA ARG A 342 -0.42 -7.39 11.05
C ARG A 342 -1.39 -8.20 10.21
N GLU A 343 -0.84 -9.01 9.33
CA GLU A 343 -1.61 -9.93 8.52
C GLU A 343 -1.70 -11.27 9.23
N VAL A 344 -2.88 -11.87 9.17
CA VAL A 344 -3.16 -13.18 9.74
C VAL A 344 -3.94 -14.02 8.75
N SER A 345 -3.81 -15.34 8.87
CA SER A 345 -4.49 -16.29 7.99
C SER A 345 -5.32 -17.33 8.75
N SER A 346 -4.99 -17.63 10.00
CA SER A 346 -5.63 -18.71 10.76
C SER A 346 -7.15 -18.58 10.90
N ALA A 347 -7.72 -17.38 10.93
CA ALA A 347 -9.15 -17.17 11.20
C ALA A 347 -10.09 -17.20 9.98
N SER A 348 -9.56 -17.17 8.75
CA SER A 348 -10.34 -17.26 7.50
C SER A 348 -9.69 -18.14 6.41
N ARG A 349 -8.49 -18.66 6.67
CA ARG A 349 -7.57 -19.30 5.71
C ARG A 349 -7.20 -18.41 4.51
N VAL A 350 -7.46 -17.11 4.59
CA VAL A 350 -7.06 -16.09 3.61
C VAL A 350 -6.27 -15.03 4.36
N LEU A 351 -5.24 -14.49 3.72
CA LEU A 351 -4.44 -13.41 4.30
C LEU A 351 -5.31 -12.14 4.45
N GLU A 352 -5.45 -11.66 5.68
CA GLU A 352 -6.20 -10.45 6.00
C GLU A 352 -5.62 -9.73 7.21
N ARG A 353 -6.05 -8.49 7.43
CA ARG A 353 -5.59 -7.71 8.59
C ARG A 353 -6.14 -8.29 9.89
N LEU A 354 -5.36 -8.28 10.96
CA LEU A 354 -5.76 -8.73 12.30
C LEU A 354 -7.10 -8.11 12.77
N GLU A 355 -7.29 -6.83 12.50
CA GLU A 355 -8.53 -6.08 12.81
C GLU A 355 -9.76 -6.57 12.04
N ASP A 356 -9.54 -7.18 10.87
CA ASP A 356 -10.59 -7.65 9.97
C ASP A 356 -10.94 -9.14 10.20
N ALA A 357 -10.06 -9.87 10.88
CA ALA A 357 -10.22 -11.28 11.13
C ALA A 357 -11.42 -11.59 12.06
N PRO A 358 -12.30 -12.55 11.71
CA PRO A 358 -13.48 -12.92 12.48
C PRO A 358 -13.17 -13.85 13.66
N ALA A 359 -12.11 -13.53 14.42
CA ALA A 359 -11.70 -14.23 15.63
C ALA A 359 -10.91 -13.31 16.58
N SER A 360 -10.78 -13.74 17.84
CA SER A 360 -9.84 -13.15 18.81
C SER A 360 -8.46 -13.78 18.63
N ILE A 361 -7.47 -12.99 18.22
CA ILE A 361 -6.15 -13.47 17.82
C ILE A 361 -5.07 -12.67 18.54
N SER A 362 -4.05 -13.38 19.05
CA SER A 362 -2.77 -12.78 19.46
C SER A 362 -1.69 -13.19 18.48
N VAL A 363 -0.79 -12.27 18.16
CA VAL A 363 0.36 -12.53 17.28
C VAL A 363 1.64 -12.36 18.11
N ILE A 364 2.49 -13.39 18.10
CA ILE A 364 3.84 -13.35 18.65
C ILE A 364 4.77 -13.09 17.47
N GLU A 365 5.21 -11.84 17.36
CA GLU A 365 5.94 -11.29 16.21
C GLU A 365 7.40 -11.76 16.15
N GLN A 366 8.01 -11.69 14.96
CA GLN A 366 9.39 -12.13 14.73
C GLN A 366 10.41 -11.46 15.66
N HIS A 367 10.25 -10.17 15.92
CA HIS A 367 11.15 -9.44 16.80
C HIS A 367 11.06 -9.92 18.26
N GLU A 368 9.88 -10.35 18.70
CA GLU A 368 9.68 -10.94 20.04
C GLU A 368 10.34 -12.32 20.11
N LEU A 369 10.08 -13.19 19.11
CA LEU A 369 10.73 -14.51 19.00
C LEU A 369 12.25 -14.38 19.03
N ARG A 370 12.82 -13.39 18.32
CA ARG A 370 14.25 -13.13 18.30
C ARG A 370 14.79 -12.56 19.61
N ALA A 371 14.03 -11.68 20.28
CA ALA A 371 14.48 -11.00 21.49
C ALA A 371 14.51 -11.93 22.72
N PHE A 372 13.55 -12.84 22.82
CA PHE A 372 13.48 -13.80 23.92
C PHE A 372 14.19 -15.12 23.60
N GLY A 373 14.31 -15.51 22.31
CA GLY A 373 14.96 -16.77 21.94
C GLY A 373 14.22 -17.98 22.47
N TYR A 374 12.87 -17.98 22.37
CA TYR A 374 12.04 -19.04 22.92
C TYR A 374 12.48 -20.43 22.39
N PRO A 375 12.80 -21.39 23.28
CA PRO A 375 13.34 -22.68 22.86
C PRO A 375 12.28 -23.65 22.33
N THR A 376 11.01 -23.46 22.71
CA THR A 376 9.90 -24.33 22.29
C THR A 376 8.64 -23.49 21.99
N ILE A 377 7.66 -24.10 21.33
CA ILE A 377 6.36 -23.46 21.09
C ILE A 377 5.69 -23.13 22.43
N ALA A 378 5.74 -24.04 23.40
CA ALA A 378 5.19 -23.84 24.74
C ALA A 378 5.78 -22.59 25.41
N GLU A 379 7.09 -22.39 25.32
CA GLU A 379 7.72 -21.19 25.88
C GLU A 379 7.34 -19.91 25.16
N ALA A 380 7.13 -19.94 23.83
CA ALA A 380 6.61 -18.79 23.11
C ALA A 380 5.17 -18.45 23.52
N LEU A 381 4.37 -19.46 23.85
CA LEU A 381 2.98 -19.30 24.30
C LEU A 381 2.87 -18.76 25.75
N ARG A 382 3.88 -18.96 26.59
CA ARG A 382 3.86 -18.52 28.00
C ARG A 382 3.64 -17.01 28.10
N GLY A 383 2.63 -16.61 28.87
CA GLY A 383 2.27 -15.19 29.06
C GLY A 383 1.52 -14.58 27.87
N THR A 384 1.10 -15.38 26.88
CA THR A 384 0.15 -14.93 25.86
C THR A 384 -1.26 -14.89 26.44
N ARG A 385 -2.04 -13.85 26.08
CA ARG A 385 -3.39 -13.61 26.62
C ARG A 385 -4.29 -14.84 26.52
N GLY A 386 -4.88 -15.23 27.65
CA GLY A 386 -5.83 -16.33 27.76
C GLY A 386 -5.21 -17.75 27.67
N ILE A 387 -3.88 -17.85 27.64
CA ILE A 387 -3.15 -19.12 27.57
C ILE A 387 -2.54 -19.45 28.94
N TYR A 388 -2.62 -20.72 29.32
CA TYR A 388 -1.85 -21.28 30.43
C TYR A 388 -1.17 -22.57 29.98
N LEU A 389 -0.08 -22.92 30.67
CA LEU A 389 0.74 -24.07 30.34
C LEU A 389 0.62 -25.15 31.41
N SER A 390 0.82 -26.40 31.02
CA SER A 390 0.93 -27.55 31.91
C SER A 390 2.11 -28.40 31.45
N ASN A 391 2.93 -28.86 32.39
CA ASN A 391 4.05 -29.76 32.14
C ASN A 391 4.19 -30.70 33.32
N ASP A 392 4.13 -32.00 33.07
CA ASP A 392 4.33 -33.04 34.08
C ASP A 392 5.65 -33.81 33.88
N HIS A 393 6.58 -33.23 33.10
CA HIS A 393 7.85 -33.81 32.65
C HIS A 393 7.70 -34.99 31.70
N VAL A 394 6.49 -35.26 31.21
CA VAL A 394 6.18 -36.25 30.18
C VAL A 394 5.45 -35.59 29.02
N VAL A 395 4.34 -34.91 29.31
CA VAL A 395 3.52 -34.16 28.37
C VAL A 395 3.64 -32.68 28.71
N TYR A 396 4.07 -31.90 27.72
CA TYR A 396 3.97 -30.44 27.76
C TYR A 396 2.75 -30.02 26.94
N SER A 397 1.76 -29.39 27.56
CA SER A 397 0.54 -28.93 26.89
C SER A 397 0.22 -27.46 27.19
N ALA A 398 -0.60 -26.88 26.31
CA ALA A 398 -1.17 -25.55 26.48
C ALA A 398 -2.69 -25.63 26.54
N GLY A 399 -3.29 -24.88 27.46
CA GLY A 399 -4.72 -24.78 27.63
C GLY A 399 -5.24 -23.36 27.39
N ILE A 400 -6.49 -23.27 26.95
CA ILE A 400 -7.20 -22.01 26.68
C ILE A 400 -8.54 -22.06 27.41
N ARG A 401 -8.94 -20.96 28.06
CA ARG A 401 -10.25 -20.86 28.72
C ARG A 401 -10.51 -21.96 29.76
N GLY A 402 -9.48 -22.36 30.52
CA GLY A 402 -9.57 -23.44 31.51
C GLY A 402 -9.85 -24.83 30.93
N LEU A 403 -9.67 -25.01 29.61
CA LEU A 403 -9.84 -26.29 28.93
C LEU A 403 -8.44 -26.91 28.69
N GLY A 404 -8.10 -27.93 29.48
CA GLY A 404 -6.78 -28.58 29.48
C GLY A 404 -6.57 -29.39 30.76
N GLU A 405 -7.06 -30.63 30.78
CA GLU A 405 -6.91 -31.50 31.94
C GLU A 405 -5.56 -32.24 31.90
N PRO A 406 -4.95 -32.58 33.05
CA PRO A 406 -3.79 -33.48 33.07
C PRO A 406 -4.09 -34.79 32.32
N LEU A 407 -3.11 -35.33 31.58
CA LEU A 407 -3.24 -36.50 30.70
C LEU A 407 -4.23 -36.39 29.51
N ASP A 408 -4.68 -35.19 29.12
CA ASP A 408 -5.47 -35.02 27.89
C ASP A 408 -4.62 -34.80 26.63
N TYR A 409 -3.29 -34.80 26.75
CA TYR A 409 -2.33 -34.61 25.65
C TYR A 409 -2.51 -33.30 24.86
N GLY A 410 -3.18 -32.29 25.44
CA GLY A 410 -3.48 -31.05 24.74
C GLY A 410 -4.49 -31.22 23.60
N ASN A 411 -5.25 -32.32 23.56
CA ASN A 411 -6.07 -32.73 22.42
C ASN A 411 -7.28 -31.82 22.09
N ARG A 412 -7.44 -30.71 22.82
CA ARG A 412 -8.44 -29.65 22.60
C ARG A 412 -7.84 -28.41 21.93
N LEU A 413 -6.54 -28.42 21.65
CA LEU A 413 -5.81 -27.38 20.94
C LEU A 413 -5.29 -27.95 19.62
N LEU A 414 -5.38 -27.17 18.55
CA LEU A 414 -4.79 -27.54 17.27
C LEU A 414 -3.49 -26.77 17.05
N VAL A 415 -2.41 -27.48 16.73
CA VAL A 415 -1.12 -26.88 16.38
C VAL A 415 -0.91 -27.02 14.88
N LEU A 416 -0.70 -25.89 14.21
CA LEU A 416 -0.58 -25.79 12.77
C LEU A 416 0.81 -25.33 12.36
N SER A 417 1.31 -25.86 11.24
CA SER A 417 2.48 -25.36 10.52
C SER A 417 2.03 -24.89 9.15
N ASP A 418 1.97 -23.58 8.92
CA ASP A 418 1.44 -22.97 7.68
C ASP A 418 0.02 -23.48 7.34
N GLY A 419 -0.85 -23.51 8.35
CA GLY A 419 -2.24 -23.97 8.23
C GLY A 419 -2.43 -25.50 8.15
N HIS A 420 -1.35 -26.31 8.16
CA HIS A 420 -1.43 -27.78 8.21
C HIS A 420 -1.41 -28.31 9.65
N SER A 421 -2.31 -29.23 10.00
CA SER A 421 -2.38 -29.83 11.35
C SER A 421 -1.21 -30.75 11.64
N THR A 422 -0.52 -30.51 12.76
CA THR A 422 0.60 -31.34 13.25
C THR A 422 0.17 -32.36 14.30
N ASN A 423 -1.05 -32.27 14.83
CA ASN A 423 -1.59 -33.26 15.77
C ASN A 423 -1.67 -34.66 15.12
N ASP A 424 -1.44 -35.70 15.91
CA ASP A 424 -1.51 -37.09 15.46
C ASP A 424 -2.96 -37.61 15.33
N ASN A 425 -3.15 -38.77 14.69
CA ASN A 425 -4.49 -39.35 14.45
C ASN A 425 -4.89 -40.47 15.43
N VAL A 426 -4.11 -40.71 16.49
CA VAL A 426 -4.34 -41.76 17.50
C VAL A 426 -4.78 -41.16 18.83
N LEU A 427 -4.01 -40.21 19.36
CA LEU A 427 -4.26 -39.44 20.59
C LEU A 427 -4.89 -38.07 20.32
N ASN A 428 -4.71 -37.53 19.11
CA ASN A 428 -4.95 -36.12 18.77
C ASN A 428 -4.06 -35.16 19.58
N ALA A 429 -2.86 -35.58 19.97
CA ALA A 429 -1.96 -34.82 20.84
C ALA A 429 -1.52 -33.51 20.17
N ALA A 430 -1.40 -32.46 20.96
CA ALA A 430 -0.88 -31.17 20.54
C ALA A 430 0.58 -31.03 20.97
N PHE A 431 1.51 -31.21 20.04
CA PHE A 431 2.94 -31.11 20.30
C PHE A 431 3.36 -29.65 20.44
N VAL A 432 3.82 -29.25 21.62
CA VAL A 432 4.29 -27.86 21.90
C VAL A 432 5.61 -27.80 22.67
N GLY A 433 6.07 -28.90 23.27
CA GLY A 433 7.32 -29.00 24.01
C GLY A 433 8.50 -29.45 23.15
N SER A 434 9.38 -30.28 23.72
CA SER A 434 10.47 -30.96 22.98
C SER A 434 9.98 -32.11 22.09
N ASP A 435 8.71 -32.50 22.24
CA ASP A 435 7.98 -33.39 21.35
C ASP A 435 7.53 -32.71 20.07
N ALA A 436 7.60 -31.37 19.98
CA ALA A 436 7.39 -30.62 18.76
C ALA A 436 8.71 -30.39 18.02
N ARG A 437 8.67 -29.70 16.88
CA ARG A 437 9.89 -29.23 16.19
C ARG A 437 10.80 -28.39 17.11
N ASP A 438 12.11 -28.67 17.08
CA ASP A 438 13.14 -27.95 17.87
C ASP A 438 13.60 -26.61 17.26
N ASP A 439 13.12 -26.23 16.08
CA ASP A 439 13.56 -25.02 15.36
C ASP A 439 12.40 -24.07 15.10
N LEU A 440 12.56 -22.82 15.56
CA LEU A 440 11.64 -21.71 15.26
C LEU A 440 12.32 -20.62 14.40
N HIS A 441 13.49 -20.86 13.78
CA HIS A 441 14.16 -19.84 12.95
C HIS A 441 13.31 -19.42 11.76
N ASP A 442 12.75 -20.41 11.09
CA ASP A 442 11.98 -20.32 9.87
C ASP A 442 10.55 -19.80 10.11
N VAL A 443 10.16 -19.66 11.38
CA VAL A 443 8.90 -19.04 11.80
C VAL A 443 9.06 -17.53 11.79
N ASP A 444 8.18 -16.86 11.04
CA ASP A 444 8.04 -15.41 11.03
C ASP A 444 7.31 -14.94 12.28
N HIS A 445 6.13 -15.51 12.53
CA HIS A 445 5.32 -15.20 13.68
C HIS A 445 4.44 -16.40 14.05
N ILE A 446 3.92 -16.37 15.27
CA ILE A 446 2.97 -17.37 15.77
C ILE A 446 1.62 -16.69 15.96
N GLU A 447 0.59 -17.22 15.29
CA GLU A 447 -0.79 -16.78 15.46
C GLU A 447 -1.49 -17.67 16.51
N VAL A 448 -2.10 -17.06 17.53
CA VAL A 448 -2.85 -17.77 18.57
C VAL A 448 -4.31 -17.33 18.51
N VAL A 449 -5.18 -18.21 18.00
CA VAL A 449 -6.62 -18.00 17.90
C VAL A 449 -7.31 -18.60 19.11
N ARG A 450 -8.09 -17.81 19.82
CA ARG A 450 -8.87 -18.28 20.97
C ARG A 450 -10.30 -18.63 20.57
N GLY A 451 -10.82 -19.69 21.18
CA GLY A 451 -12.19 -20.13 20.98
C GLY A 451 -12.36 -21.08 19.80
N PRO A 452 -13.61 -21.36 19.41
CA PRO A 452 -13.95 -22.45 18.50
C PRO A 452 -13.42 -22.19 17.07
N GLY A 453 -12.49 -23.03 16.62
CA GLY A 453 -11.85 -22.98 15.30
C GLY A 453 -12.28 -24.08 14.31
N SER A 454 -13.15 -25.01 14.72
CA SER A 454 -13.52 -26.18 13.91
C SER A 454 -14.17 -25.85 12.57
N LEU A 455 -14.77 -24.67 12.38
CA LEU A 455 -15.34 -24.29 11.09
C LEU A 455 -14.30 -24.33 9.97
N LEU A 456 -13.04 -23.99 10.29
CA LEU A 456 -11.96 -24.01 9.31
C LEU A 456 -11.14 -25.29 9.36
N TYR A 457 -10.81 -25.80 10.54
CA TYR A 457 -9.84 -26.90 10.68
C TYR A 457 -10.42 -28.22 11.18
N GLY A 458 -11.74 -28.31 11.38
CA GLY A 458 -12.40 -29.54 11.82
C GLY A 458 -12.12 -29.90 13.28
N THR A 459 -11.91 -31.19 13.54
CA THR A 459 -11.73 -31.73 14.89
C THR A 459 -10.50 -31.16 15.61
N GLY A 460 -10.55 -31.03 16.93
CA GLY A 460 -9.39 -30.64 17.77
C GLY A 460 -9.23 -29.13 17.96
N ALA A 461 -9.71 -28.30 17.03
CA ALA A 461 -9.78 -26.84 17.17
C ALA A 461 -10.92 -26.38 18.12
N LEU A 462 -11.01 -27.02 19.29
CA LEU A 462 -12.09 -26.84 20.27
C LEU A 462 -11.85 -25.60 21.13
N SER A 463 -10.67 -25.50 21.74
CA SER A 463 -10.29 -24.40 22.65
C SER A 463 -9.59 -23.26 21.90
N GLY A 464 -8.90 -23.57 20.81
CA GLY A 464 -8.23 -22.62 19.94
C GLY A 464 -7.27 -23.28 18.96
N ILE A 465 -6.45 -22.45 18.33
CA ILE A 465 -5.46 -22.83 17.32
C ILE A 465 -4.17 -22.07 17.59
N VAL A 466 -3.03 -22.74 17.44
CA VAL A 466 -1.69 -22.13 17.38
C VAL A 466 -1.13 -22.41 15.99
N ASN A 467 -0.84 -21.38 15.21
CA ASN A 467 -0.33 -21.50 13.84
C ASN A 467 1.06 -20.89 13.72
N LEU A 468 2.03 -21.71 13.33
CA LEU A 468 3.39 -21.28 13.01
C LEU A 468 3.42 -20.80 11.56
N VAL A 469 3.56 -19.49 11.36
CA VAL A 469 3.60 -18.90 10.03
C VAL A 469 5.06 -18.79 9.58
N PRO A 470 5.44 -19.41 8.44
CA PRO A 470 6.81 -19.37 7.96
C PRO A 470 7.20 -18.00 7.40
N ARG A 471 8.50 -17.71 7.37
CA ARG A 471 9.06 -16.51 6.71
C ARG A 471 8.66 -16.39 5.24
N GLY A 472 8.71 -15.18 4.69
CA GLY A 472 8.27 -14.90 3.32
C GLY A 472 9.14 -15.55 2.24
N ARG A 473 8.57 -15.81 1.06
CA ARG A 473 9.29 -16.33 -0.11
C ARG A 473 10.35 -15.37 -0.66
N ASP A 474 10.23 -14.09 -0.32
CA ASP A 474 11.07 -12.97 -0.74
C ASP A 474 12.21 -12.66 0.23
N GLU A 475 12.38 -13.43 1.31
CA GLU A 475 13.56 -13.37 2.19
C GLU A 475 14.84 -13.51 1.36
N PRO A 476 15.92 -12.76 1.66
CA PRO A 476 17.18 -12.89 0.95
C PRO A 476 17.75 -14.31 1.04
N THR A 477 18.46 -14.72 -0.03
CA THR A 477 19.28 -15.93 0.03
C THR A 477 20.23 -15.83 1.23
N SER A 478 20.27 -16.89 2.02
CA SER A 478 21.13 -16.98 3.19
C SER A 478 21.32 -18.43 3.64
N ALA A 479 22.43 -18.70 4.32
CA ALA A 479 22.64 -19.90 5.12
C ALA A 479 22.83 -19.48 6.58
N HIS A 480 22.42 -20.31 7.52
CA HIS A 480 22.62 -20.05 8.94
C HIS A 480 22.95 -21.32 9.70
N ALA A 481 23.70 -21.15 10.78
CA ALA A 481 23.98 -22.19 11.76
C ALA A 481 23.84 -21.58 13.15
N SER A 482 23.28 -22.32 14.10
CA SER A 482 23.24 -21.88 15.49
C SER A 482 23.53 -23.01 16.44
N ALA A 483 24.09 -22.67 17.59
CA ALA A 483 24.22 -23.55 18.73
C ALA A 483 23.84 -22.81 20.00
N GLY A 484 23.23 -23.51 20.94
CA GLY A 484 22.78 -22.92 22.19
C GLY A 484 22.46 -23.93 23.27
N THR A 485 22.07 -23.40 24.41
CA THR A 485 21.61 -24.14 25.57
C THR A 485 20.43 -23.45 26.25
N TYR A 486 19.52 -24.23 26.82
CA TYR A 486 18.41 -23.75 27.64
C TYR A 486 18.10 -24.74 28.79
N TYR A 487 17.24 -24.32 29.73
CA TYR A 487 16.81 -25.11 30.89
C TYR A 487 17.93 -25.75 31.74
N ASP A 488 19.12 -25.15 31.74
CA ASP A 488 20.26 -25.60 32.56
C ASP A 488 20.63 -27.08 32.35
N GLY A 489 20.61 -27.53 31.08
CA GLY A 489 20.95 -28.92 30.74
C GLY A 489 20.64 -29.35 29.30
N VAL A 490 19.85 -28.56 28.57
CA VAL A 490 19.57 -28.86 27.16
C VAL A 490 20.59 -28.16 26.28
N GLY A 491 21.33 -28.90 25.45
CA GLY A 491 22.13 -28.37 24.35
C GLY A 491 21.40 -28.58 23.02
N HIS A 492 21.38 -27.58 22.15
CA HIS A 492 20.77 -27.69 20.82
C HIS A 492 21.65 -27.07 19.74
N ALA A 493 21.48 -27.57 18.52
CA ALA A 493 22.10 -27.03 17.34
C ALA A 493 21.14 -27.10 16.15
N ARG A 494 21.28 -26.15 15.22
CA ARG A 494 20.53 -26.11 13.97
C ARG A 494 21.38 -25.57 12.84
N ALA A 495 21.07 -25.99 11.63
CA ALA A 495 21.60 -25.43 10.41
C ALA A 495 20.48 -25.36 9.37
N GLY A 496 20.47 -24.30 8.58
CA GLY A 496 19.46 -24.12 7.55
C GLY A 496 19.86 -23.12 6.50
N PHE A 497 19.04 -23.00 5.47
CA PHE A 497 19.25 -22.05 4.39
C PHE A 497 17.92 -21.59 3.80
N HIS A 498 17.97 -20.42 3.18
CA HIS A 498 16.97 -19.86 2.28
C HIS A 498 17.66 -19.59 0.94
N TYR A 499 17.11 -20.07 -0.16
CA TYR A 499 17.70 -19.90 -1.48
C TYR A 499 16.64 -19.50 -2.49
N ASN A 500 16.78 -18.31 -3.08
CA ASN A 500 15.95 -17.85 -4.17
C ASN A 500 16.68 -18.06 -5.51
N ALA A 501 16.19 -18.98 -6.33
CA ALA A 501 16.69 -19.18 -7.70
C ALA A 501 16.15 -18.10 -8.65
N SER A 502 14.92 -17.62 -8.41
CA SER A 502 14.28 -16.51 -9.14
C SER A 502 13.27 -15.81 -8.23
N ARG A 503 12.53 -14.81 -8.75
CA ARG A 503 11.44 -14.16 -8.00
C ARG A 503 10.33 -15.14 -7.57
N ASP A 504 10.10 -16.19 -8.36
CA ASP A 504 8.98 -17.11 -8.16
C ASP A 504 9.45 -18.53 -7.79
N ALA A 505 10.76 -18.76 -7.65
CA ALA A 505 11.30 -20.09 -7.39
C ALA A 505 12.38 -20.05 -6.29
N GLY A 506 12.22 -20.90 -5.29
CA GLY A 506 13.16 -20.97 -4.17
C GLY A 506 12.90 -22.15 -3.25
N VAL A 507 13.79 -22.31 -2.28
CA VAL A 507 13.70 -23.35 -1.27
C VAL A 507 14.29 -22.83 0.05
N GLN A 508 13.63 -23.17 1.14
CA GLN A 508 14.16 -23.03 2.49
C GLN A 508 14.13 -24.39 3.18
N ALA A 509 15.15 -24.69 3.98
CA ALA A 509 15.19 -25.92 4.76
C ALA A 509 16.05 -25.74 6.00
N SER A 510 15.73 -26.48 7.05
CA SER A 510 16.55 -26.60 8.25
C SER A 510 16.62 -28.03 8.76
N VAL A 511 17.70 -28.29 9.51
CA VAL A 511 17.89 -29.47 10.35
C VAL A 511 18.23 -29.00 11.75
N SER A 512 17.69 -29.68 12.76
CA SER A 512 17.90 -29.35 14.17
C SER A 512 18.09 -30.60 14.99
N GLY A 513 18.74 -30.45 16.13
CA GLY A 513 18.78 -31.47 17.17
C GLY A 513 19.00 -30.87 18.55
N ALA A 514 18.44 -31.54 19.54
CA ALA A 514 18.53 -31.17 20.95
C ALA A 514 18.87 -32.39 21.80
N ARG A 515 19.60 -32.18 22.88
CA ARG A 515 19.95 -33.21 23.86
C ARG A 515 19.89 -32.63 25.26
N SER A 516 19.25 -33.37 26.15
CA SER A 516 19.24 -33.11 27.58
C SER A 516 19.82 -34.30 28.34
N ASP A 517 20.70 -34.06 29.31
CA ASP A 517 21.16 -35.10 30.23
C ASP A 517 20.23 -35.27 31.45
N GLY A 518 19.15 -34.46 31.50
CA GLY A 518 18.09 -34.46 32.51
C GLY A 518 18.41 -33.60 33.74
N PHE A 519 17.41 -33.41 34.60
CA PHE A 519 17.53 -32.70 35.87
C PHE A 519 16.77 -33.40 36.99
N ASP A 520 17.14 -33.10 38.23
CA ASP A 520 16.55 -33.73 39.40
C ASP A 520 15.22 -33.07 39.79
N VAL A 521 14.15 -33.87 39.91
CA VAL A 521 12.80 -33.39 40.19
C VAL A 521 12.28 -33.99 41.51
N PRO A 522 11.87 -33.17 42.49
CA PRO A 522 11.22 -33.70 43.69
C PRO A 522 9.80 -34.18 43.38
N VAL A 523 9.53 -35.44 43.73
CA VAL A 523 8.24 -36.11 43.57
C VAL A 523 7.62 -36.33 44.95
N ALA A 524 6.50 -35.65 45.22
CA ALA A 524 5.76 -35.79 46.47
C ALA A 524 4.76 -36.96 46.36
N LEU A 525 5.08 -38.08 46.98
CA LEU A 525 4.32 -39.32 46.83
C LEU A 525 2.94 -39.24 47.51
N ARG A 526 1.93 -39.75 46.83
CA ARG A 526 0.56 -40.00 47.34
C ARG A 526 0.60 -41.26 48.21
N ASP A 527 0.97 -41.14 49.48
CA ASP A 527 1.01 -42.29 50.41
C ASP A 527 -0.23 -42.30 51.35
N PRO A 528 -1.10 -43.33 51.28
CA PRO A 528 -2.24 -43.44 52.19
C PRO A 528 -1.79 -43.83 53.60
N GLY A 529 -1.44 -42.86 54.43
CA GLY A 529 -1.35 -43.04 55.89
C GLY A 529 -0.01 -42.71 56.57
N GLU A 530 1.06 -42.40 55.83
CA GLU A 530 2.39 -42.15 56.42
C GLU A 530 2.91 -40.69 56.27
N GLY A 531 2.05 -39.74 55.90
CA GLY A 531 2.43 -38.34 55.69
C GLY A 531 3.21 -38.13 54.38
N PRO A 532 3.50 -36.87 53.99
CA PRO A 532 4.11 -36.58 52.71
C PRO A 532 5.58 -37.05 52.67
N ARG A 533 5.87 -38.04 51.83
CA ARG A 533 7.24 -38.46 51.49
C ARG A 533 7.64 -37.82 50.16
N VAL A 534 8.72 -37.05 50.18
CA VAL A 534 9.31 -36.48 48.95
C VAL A 534 10.52 -37.32 48.58
N GLN A 535 10.54 -37.84 47.35
CA GLN A 535 11.69 -38.51 46.76
C GLN A 535 12.21 -37.68 45.59
N ILE A 536 13.48 -37.87 45.21
CA ILE A 536 14.06 -37.19 44.05
C ILE A 536 14.03 -38.15 42.86
N ALA A 537 13.34 -37.75 41.79
CA ALA A 537 13.49 -38.36 40.48
C ALA A 537 14.74 -37.80 39.81
N GLU A 538 15.77 -38.63 39.67
CA GLU A 538 17.04 -38.25 39.06
C GLU A 538 16.91 -38.20 37.54
N ARG A 539 17.49 -37.18 36.92
CA ARG A 539 17.62 -37.09 35.45
C ARG A 539 16.28 -37.13 34.68
N ALA A 540 15.23 -36.55 35.26
CA ALA A 540 13.97 -36.32 34.55
C ALA A 540 14.20 -35.44 33.32
N GLU A 541 13.38 -35.63 32.28
CA GLU A 541 13.58 -34.98 30.97
C GLU A 541 14.98 -35.21 30.36
N THR A 542 15.60 -36.37 30.61
CA THR A 542 16.70 -36.85 29.76
C THR A 542 16.13 -37.18 28.39
N PHE A 543 16.57 -36.49 27.34
CA PHE A 543 16.07 -36.75 25.99
C PHE A 543 17.11 -36.47 24.90
N ARG A 544 16.85 -37.01 23.72
CA ARG A 544 17.54 -36.68 22.47
C ARG A 544 16.46 -36.48 21.43
N ALA A 545 16.51 -35.37 20.71
CA ALA A 545 15.56 -35.03 19.67
C ALA A 545 16.29 -34.55 18.42
N GLY A 546 15.66 -34.74 17.27
CA GLY A 546 16.19 -34.24 16.01
C GLY A 546 15.14 -34.24 14.92
N GLY A 547 15.28 -33.30 14.00
CA GLY A 547 14.29 -33.08 12.97
C GLY A 547 14.80 -32.31 11.77
N THR A 548 13.94 -32.25 10.76
CA THR A 548 14.10 -31.40 9.59
C THR A 548 12.77 -30.79 9.20
N SER A 549 12.81 -29.56 8.71
CA SER A 549 11.65 -28.91 8.12
C SER A 549 12.07 -28.13 6.89
N GLY A 550 11.13 -27.87 5.99
CA GLY A 550 11.43 -27.03 4.86
C GLY A 550 10.26 -26.84 3.91
N ARG A 551 10.49 -25.96 2.94
CA ARG A 551 9.52 -25.57 1.94
C ARG A 551 10.23 -25.21 0.64
N ALA A 552 9.76 -25.74 -0.47
CA ALA A 552 10.17 -25.35 -1.82
C ALA A 552 8.98 -24.76 -2.58
N TRP A 553 9.20 -23.76 -3.41
CA TRP A 553 8.15 -23.13 -4.20
C TRP A 553 8.58 -22.88 -5.64
N TYR A 554 7.60 -22.93 -6.54
CA TYR A 554 7.73 -22.59 -7.95
C TYR A 554 6.40 -22.02 -8.47
N GLY A 555 6.35 -20.70 -8.65
CA GLY A 555 5.14 -19.96 -8.98
C GLY A 555 4.01 -20.26 -7.97
N PRO A 556 2.85 -20.77 -8.42
CA PRO A 556 1.73 -21.11 -7.54
C PRO A 556 1.93 -22.40 -6.73
N PHE A 557 2.99 -23.18 -6.98
CA PHE A 557 3.24 -24.43 -6.27
C PHE A 557 4.10 -24.21 -5.02
N THR A 558 3.75 -24.93 -3.96
CA THR A 558 4.51 -25.03 -2.71
C THR A 558 4.59 -26.51 -2.32
N ALA A 559 5.78 -27.03 -2.05
CA ALA A 559 5.97 -28.30 -1.36
C ALA A 559 6.53 -28.02 0.03
N GLN A 560 6.00 -28.64 1.08
CA GLN A 560 6.45 -28.47 2.46
C GLN A 560 6.63 -29.83 3.12
N TRP A 561 7.63 -29.94 4.00
CA TRP A 561 7.84 -31.13 4.81
C TRP A 561 8.26 -30.79 6.24
N MET A 562 8.01 -31.72 7.14
CA MET A 562 8.49 -31.72 8.51
C MET A 562 8.68 -33.16 8.98
N TYR A 563 9.77 -33.41 9.71
CA TYR A 563 10.04 -34.65 10.43
C TYR A 563 10.66 -34.29 11.77
N HIS A 564 10.21 -34.92 12.83
CA HIS A 564 10.78 -34.81 14.17
C HIS A 564 10.73 -36.15 14.86
N ALA A 565 11.76 -36.47 15.63
CA ALA A 565 11.81 -37.66 16.45
C ALA A 565 12.49 -37.36 17.79
N ARG A 566 12.04 -38.03 18.84
CA ARG A 566 12.55 -37.89 20.19
C ARG A 566 12.59 -39.23 20.92
N GLU A 567 13.65 -39.44 21.70
CA GLU A 567 13.79 -40.51 22.70
C GLU A 567 13.89 -39.82 24.07
N GLN A 568 13.07 -40.22 25.04
CA GLN A 568 13.01 -39.61 26.38
C GLN A 568 12.92 -40.66 27.49
N LEU A 569 13.65 -40.45 28.57
CA LEU A 569 13.53 -41.23 29.82
C LEU A 569 12.50 -40.61 30.77
N VAL A 570 11.80 -41.46 31.51
CA VAL A 570 10.68 -41.05 32.38
C VAL A 570 10.84 -41.64 33.79
N PRO A 571 11.81 -41.16 34.59
CA PRO A 571 12.10 -41.69 35.92
C PRO A 571 11.16 -41.19 37.02
N ILE A 572 10.08 -40.47 36.68
CA ILE A 572 9.21 -39.75 37.62
C ILE A 572 8.08 -40.60 38.23
N GLY A 573 8.04 -41.91 37.93
CA GLY A 573 6.95 -42.79 38.36
C GLY A 573 5.62 -42.50 37.66
N TYR A 574 5.69 -42.19 36.36
CA TYR A 574 4.53 -41.95 35.49
C TYR A 574 3.58 -43.14 35.51
N VAL A 575 2.27 -42.89 35.66
CA VAL A 575 1.18 -43.89 35.77
C VAL A 575 1.46 -45.09 36.71
N GLY A 576 2.23 -44.87 37.77
CA GLY A 576 2.55 -45.90 38.76
C GLY A 576 3.76 -46.79 38.41
N THR A 577 4.56 -46.42 37.41
CA THR A 577 5.87 -47.05 37.16
C THR A 577 6.84 -46.81 38.31
N ARG A 578 7.91 -47.62 38.37
CA ARG A 578 8.95 -47.50 39.39
C ARG A 578 9.68 -46.16 39.27
N LEU A 579 9.79 -45.43 40.39
CA LEU A 579 10.56 -44.18 40.47
C LEU A 579 12.05 -44.48 40.24
N ASN A 580 12.76 -43.59 39.52
CA ASN A 580 14.18 -43.74 39.16
C ASN A 580 14.54 -45.00 38.36
N ASP A 581 13.56 -45.64 37.72
CA ASP A 581 13.83 -46.74 36.81
C ASP A 581 13.99 -46.24 35.38
N LEU A 582 15.16 -46.47 34.78
CA LEU A 582 15.48 -46.05 33.41
C LEU A 582 14.81 -46.94 32.34
N GLY A 583 14.14 -48.01 32.74
CA GLY A 583 13.34 -48.87 31.88
C GLY A 583 11.99 -48.26 31.49
N THR A 584 11.58 -47.15 32.12
CA THR A 584 10.45 -46.35 31.66
C THR A 584 10.93 -45.28 30.68
N SER A 585 10.54 -45.39 29.41
CA SER A 585 11.03 -44.53 28.32
C SER A 585 10.02 -44.41 27.18
N TYR A 586 10.08 -43.30 26.46
CA TYR A 586 9.30 -43.05 25.24
C TYR A 586 10.18 -42.79 24.04
N GLU A 587 9.73 -43.28 22.89
CA GLU A 587 10.20 -42.90 21.58
C GLU A 587 9.02 -42.39 20.78
N ASP A 588 9.12 -41.19 20.22
CA ASP A 588 8.09 -40.60 19.37
C ASP A 588 8.70 -40.05 18.09
N ALA A 589 7.96 -40.16 16.99
CA ALA A 589 8.33 -39.58 15.72
C ALA A 589 7.09 -39.18 14.93
N HIS A 590 7.11 -37.99 14.35
CA HIS A 590 6.04 -37.51 13.50
C HIS A 590 6.59 -36.87 12.22
N MET A 591 5.85 -37.05 11.14
CA MET A 591 6.22 -36.60 9.80
C MET A 591 5.00 -36.05 9.07
N MET A 592 5.25 -35.01 8.29
CA MET A 592 4.29 -34.37 7.40
C MET A 592 4.99 -34.07 6.07
N ALA A 593 4.34 -34.37 4.96
CA ALA A 593 4.67 -33.81 3.65
C ALA A 593 3.41 -33.37 2.93
N GLU A 594 3.46 -32.21 2.30
CA GLU A 594 2.36 -31.67 1.51
C GLU A 594 2.82 -30.99 0.23
N VAL A 595 1.92 -30.94 -0.74
CA VAL A 595 2.02 -30.11 -1.93
C VAL A 595 0.76 -29.27 -2.04
N ARG A 596 0.94 -27.96 -2.25
CA ARG A 596 -0.10 -26.97 -2.47
C ARG A 596 0.05 -26.34 -3.85
N PHE A 597 -1.09 -26.02 -4.46
CA PHE A 597 -1.21 -25.25 -5.69
C PHE A 597 -2.20 -24.10 -5.45
N GLU A 598 -1.71 -22.86 -5.44
CA GLU A 598 -2.44 -21.67 -4.98
C GLU A 598 -2.49 -20.56 -6.05
N PRO A 599 -3.07 -20.80 -7.24
CA PRO A 599 -3.12 -19.81 -8.30
C PRO A 599 -4.14 -18.71 -8.00
N ARG A 600 -3.80 -17.49 -8.41
CA ARG A 600 -4.76 -16.39 -8.56
C ARG A 600 -5.22 -16.36 -10.01
N LEU A 601 -6.40 -16.94 -10.28
CA LEU A 601 -6.91 -17.10 -11.65
C LEU A 601 -7.38 -15.77 -12.26
N THR A 602 -8.00 -14.93 -11.44
CA THR A 602 -8.39 -13.56 -11.77
C THR A 602 -8.09 -12.67 -10.54
N PRO A 603 -8.14 -11.32 -10.66
CA PRO A 603 -7.99 -10.45 -9.49
C PRO A 603 -8.94 -10.80 -8.32
N ASP A 604 -10.11 -11.33 -8.66
CA ASP A 604 -11.23 -11.60 -7.75
C ASP A 604 -11.39 -13.09 -7.39
N LEU A 605 -10.66 -14.01 -8.01
CA LEU A 605 -10.77 -15.46 -7.78
C LEU A 605 -9.42 -16.09 -7.47
N GLN A 606 -9.30 -16.63 -6.27
CA GLN A 606 -8.15 -17.43 -5.83
C GLN A 606 -8.60 -18.87 -5.59
N LEU A 607 -7.82 -19.83 -6.09
CA LEU A 607 -7.98 -21.24 -5.79
C LEU A 607 -6.85 -21.73 -4.90
N MET A 608 -7.12 -22.77 -4.12
CA MET A 608 -6.12 -23.58 -3.44
C MET A 608 -6.48 -25.05 -3.60
N ALA A 609 -5.51 -25.85 -4.02
CA ALA A 609 -5.56 -27.30 -3.95
C ALA A 609 -4.39 -27.80 -3.09
N ARG A 610 -4.65 -28.73 -2.18
CA ARG A 610 -3.64 -29.33 -1.30
C ARG A 610 -3.76 -30.84 -1.37
N ALA A 611 -2.63 -31.53 -1.35
CA ALA A 611 -2.53 -32.96 -1.07
C ALA A 611 -1.43 -33.19 -0.03
N HIS A 612 -1.66 -34.08 0.93
CA HIS A 612 -0.72 -34.32 2.02
C HIS A 612 -0.69 -35.78 2.46
N VAL A 613 0.41 -36.15 3.11
CA VAL A 613 0.61 -37.41 3.83
C VAL A 613 1.28 -37.11 5.17
N ASN A 614 0.85 -37.82 6.20
CA ASN A 614 1.41 -37.71 7.54
C ASN A 614 1.63 -39.09 8.14
N ARG A 615 2.59 -39.16 9.07
CA ARG A 615 2.93 -40.37 9.82
C ARG A 615 3.19 -39.99 11.27
N PHE A 616 2.69 -40.82 12.17
CA PHE A 616 2.98 -40.76 13.61
C PHE A 616 3.39 -42.16 14.09
N VAL A 617 4.44 -42.21 14.90
CA VAL A 617 4.92 -43.41 15.57
C VAL A 617 5.23 -43.04 17.00
N TRP A 618 4.80 -43.90 17.92
CA TRP A 618 5.15 -43.79 19.32
C TRP A 618 5.37 -45.18 19.90
N HIS A 619 6.38 -45.32 20.75
CA HIS A 619 6.68 -46.52 21.52
C HIS A 619 6.92 -46.12 22.97
N GLY A 620 6.31 -46.85 23.91
CA GLY A 620 6.56 -46.68 25.33
C GLY A 620 6.93 -47.99 25.98
N ALA A 621 7.94 -47.94 26.85
CA ALA A 621 8.23 -48.98 27.81
C ALA A 621 7.85 -48.45 29.20
N TYR A 622 7.14 -49.25 29.98
CA TYR A 622 6.67 -48.89 31.32
C TYR A 622 7.14 -49.94 32.32
N ALA A 623 8.10 -49.57 33.17
CA ALA A 623 8.72 -50.49 34.12
C ALA A 623 7.94 -50.52 35.45
N PHE A 624 7.07 -51.51 35.62
CA PHE A 624 6.36 -51.78 36.89
C PHE A 624 7.10 -52.82 37.74
N ASP A 625 6.67 -53.01 38.98
CA ASP A 625 7.19 -54.08 39.85
C ASP A 625 6.88 -55.48 39.29
N GLU A 626 5.73 -55.64 38.61
CA GLU A 626 5.31 -56.91 38.01
C GLU A 626 5.98 -57.21 36.65
N GLY A 627 6.78 -56.27 36.12
CA GLY A 627 7.48 -56.38 34.84
C GLY A 627 7.26 -55.18 33.92
N THR A 628 7.79 -55.25 32.70
CA THR A 628 7.69 -54.16 31.72
C THR A 628 6.47 -54.34 30.83
N VAL A 629 5.64 -53.30 30.71
CA VAL A 629 4.59 -53.20 29.70
C VAL A 629 5.13 -52.40 28.53
N PHE A 630 4.91 -52.89 27.31
CA PHE A 630 5.29 -52.17 26.09
C PHE A 630 4.04 -51.70 25.37
N GLU A 631 4.02 -50.44 24.96
CA GLU A 631 2.94 -49.89 24.17
C GLU A 631 3.49 -49.31 22.87
N GLN A 632 2.70 -49.42 21.80
CA GLN A 632 3.05 -48.89 20.49
C GLN A 632 1.82 -48.24 19.87
N GLN A 633 2.03 -47.11 19.21
CA GLN A 633 1.02 -46.40 18.46
C GLN A 633 1.56 -46.03 17.08
N HIS A 634 0.76 -46.30 16.06
CA HIS A 634 1.15 -46.04 14.68
C HIS A 634 -0.02 -45.43 13.91
N GLY A 635 0.25 -44.32 13.25
CA GLY A 635 -0.72 -43.54 12.49
C GLY A 635 -0.19 -43.18 11.12
N THR A 636 -0.95 -43.43 10.06
CA THR A 636 -0.63 -42.97 8.69
C THR A 636 -1.90 -42.46 8.06
N TRP A 637 -1.90 -41.20 7.62
CA TRP A 637 -3.08 -40.62 6.97
C TRP A 637 -2.70 -39.68 5.84
N LEU A 638 -3.55 -39.69 4.81
CA LEU A 638 -3.41 -38.89 3.62
C LEU A 638 -4.70 -38.11 3.38
N GLY A 639 -4.57 -36.94 2.76
CA GLY A 639 -5.74 -36.11 2.51
C GLY A 639 -5.56 -35.15 1.36
N GLY A 640 -6.69 -34.61 0.92
CA GLY A 640 -6.76 -33.57 -0.10
C GLY A 640 -7.78 -32.51 0.27
N GLU A 641 -7.47 -31.25 -0.06
CA GLU A 641 -8.36 -30.10 0.12
C GLU A 641 -8.47 -29.32 -1.18
N LEU A 642 -9.68 -28.84 -1.49
CA LEU A 642 -9.94 -27.84 -2.51
C LEU A 642 -10.65 -26.65 -1.87
N ARG A 643 -10.21 -25.43 -2.21
CA ARG A 643 -10.83 -24.18 -1.77
C ARG A 643 -10.88 -23.17 -2.90
N ALA A 644 -11.98 -22.44 -2.98
CA ALA A 644 -12.15 -21.28 -3.83
C ALA A 644 -12.55 -20.06 -2.98
N ALA A 645 -11.80 -18.96 -3.11
CA ALA A 645 -12.14 -17.66 -2.54
C ALA A 645 -12.46 -16.70 -3.68
N TRP A 646 -13.72 -16.29 -3.77
CA TRP A 646 -14.26 -15.48 -4.86
C TRP A 646 -14.83 -14.17 -4.32
N THR A 647 -14.43 -13.04 -4.91
CA THR A 647 -14.89 -11.69 -4.55
C THR A 647 -15.73 -11.11 -5.69
N PRO A 648 -16.97 -11.60 -5.92
CA PRO A 648 -17.79 -11.17 -7.05
C PRO A 648 -18.15 -9.68 -7.04
N LEU A 649 -18.14 -9.07 -5.85
CA LEU A 649 -18.44 -7.66 -5.63
C LEU A 649 -17.40 -7.11 -4.63
N PRO A 650 -17.00 -5.84 -4.70
CA PRO A 650 -16.01 -5.26 -3.77
C PRO A 650 -16.39 -5.38 -2.28
N TRP A 651 -17.68 -5.52 -1.99
CA TRP A 651 -18.22 -5.66 -0.64
C TRP A 651 -18.57 -7.11 -0.26
N LEU A 652 -18.41 -8.10 -1.14
CA LEU A 652 -18.78 -9.50 -0.88
C LEU A 652 -17.69 -10.47 -1.31
N ARG A 653 -17.22 -11.29 -0.37
CA ARG A 653 -16.36 -12.45 -0.60
C ARG A 653 -17.08 -13.73 -0.19
N VAL A 654 -17.02 -14.72 -1.06
CA VAL A 654 -17.54 -16.07 -0.86
C VAL A 654 -16.36 -17.03 -0.85
N THR A 655 -16.17 -17.75 0.24
CA THR A 655 -15.13 -18.78 0.36
C THR A 655 -15.80 -20.13 0.56
N GLY A 656 -15.59 -21.06 -0.37
CA GLY A 656 -16.08 -22.41 -0.26
C GLY A 656 -14.94 -23.41 -0.38
N GLY A 657 -15.03 -24.52 0.34
CA GLY A 657 -14.03 -25.58 0.24
C GLY A 657 -14.51 -26.91 0.77
N GLY A 658 -13.71 -27.94 0.50
CA GLY A 658 -13.95 -29.28 1.01
C GLY A 658 -12.66 -30.05 1.14
N GLU A 659 -12.65 -31.00 2.06
CA GLU A 659 -11.51 -31.85 2.37
C GLU A 659 -11.94 -33.30 2.53
N VAL A 660 -11.03 -34.21 2.20
CA VAL A 660 -11.19 -35.65 2.40
C VAL A 660 -9.89 -36.21 2.97
N GLN A 661 -9.99 -37.12 3.93
CA GLN A 661 -8.84 -37.80 4.52
C GLN A 661 -9.12 -39.30 4.66
N GLU A 662 -8.10 -40.11 4.33
CA GLU A 662 -8.03 -41.54 4.61
C GLU A 662 -7.00 -41.76 5.71
N HIS A 663 -7.43 -42.23 6.87
CA HIS A 663 -6.54 -42.69 7.93
C HIS A 663 -6.33 -44.19 7.77
N ALA A 664 -5.44 -44.54 6.83
CA ALA A 664 -5.14 -45.92 6.45
C ALA A 664 -4.57 -46.74 7.63
N GLU A 665 -3.84 -46.09 8.52
CA GLU A 665 -3.37 -46.67 9.77
C GLU A 665 -3.73 -45.79 10.96
N ALA A 666 -4.32 -46.40 11.97
CA ALA A 666 -4.47 -45.87 13.32
C ALA A 666 -4.54 -47.09 14.25
N THR A 667 -3.39 -47.50 14.77
CA THR A 667 -3.23 -48.75 15.52
C THR A 667 -2.70 -48.46 16.90
N LEU A 668 -3.30 -49.10 17.90
CA LEU A 668 -2.75 -49.17 19.25
C LEU A 668 -2.40 -50.62 19.57
N SER A 669 -1.22 -50.82 20.13
CA SER A 669 -0.74 -52.11 20.59
C SER A 669 -0.22 -51.98 22.01
N SER A 670 -0.54 -52.93 22.87
CA SER A 670 0.00 -53.07 24.22
C SER A 670 0.42 -54.52 24.45
N VAL A 671 1.60 -54.73 25.01
CA VAL A 671 2.14 -56.04 25.42
C VAL A 671 2.35 -55.98 26.92
N LEU A 672 1.54 -56.74 27.65
CA LEU A 672 1.54 -56.77 29.10
C LEU A 672 2.78 -57.51 29.62
N ALA A 673 3.11 -57.29 30.90
CA ALA A 673 4.26 -57.93 31.56
C ALA A 673 4.21 -59.47 31.53
N ASP A 674 3.01 -60.06 31.42
CA ASP A 674 2.82 -61.52 31.30
C ASP A 674 2.90 -62.04 29.84
N GLY A 675 3.24 -61.17 28.88
CA GLY A 675 3.40 -61.49 27.47
C GLY A 675 2.11 -61.45 26.66
N ARG A 676 0.93 -61.20 27.26
CA ARG A 676 -0.31 -61.01 26.50
C ARG A 676 -0.22 -59.74 25.66
N ALA A 677 -0.60 -59.82 24.39
CA ALA A 677 -0.64 -58.68 23.49
C ALA A 677 -2.09 -58.31 23.12
N HIS A 678 -2.39 -57.01 23.14
CA HIS A 678 -3.62 -56.41 22.69
C HIS A 678 -3.28 -55.47 21.53
N THR A 679 -3.79 -55.75 20.33
CA THR A 679 -3.58 -54.88 19.15
C THR A 679 -4.92 -54.54 18.53
N LYS A 680 -5.15 -53.25 18.29
CA LYS A 680 -6.39 -52.74 17.72
C LYS A 680 -6.12 -51.77 16.57
N PRO A 681 -6.21 -52.23 15.31
CA PRO A 681 -6.23 -51.36 14.14
C PRO A 681 -7.62 -50.75 13.95
N VAL A 682 -7.68 -49.44 13.71
CA VAL A 682 -8.93 -48.67 13.55
C VAL A 682 -8.81 -47.69 12.38
N PRO A 683 -8.69 -48.17 11.13
CA PRO A 683 -8.70 -47.27 9.99
C PRO A 683 -10.04 -46.54 9.90
N TYR A 684 -10.01 -45.26 9.53
CA TYR A 684 -11.22 -44.46 9.41
C TYR A 684 -11.13 -43.43 8.29
N ARG A 685 -12.30 -42.98 7.84
CA ARG A 685 -12.45 -41.99 6.78
C ARG A 685 -13.13 -40.75 7.31
N PHE A 686 -12.75 -39.63 6.74
CA PHE A 686 -13.28 -38.34 7.08
C PHE A 686 -13.45 -37.50 5.82
N GLY A 687 -14.53 -36.73 5.74
CA GLY A 687 -14.70 -35.70 4.73
C GLY A 687 -15.52 -34.54 5.26
N ALA A 688 -15.24 -33.34 4.76
CA ALA A 688 -15.99 -32.14 5.12
C ALA A 688 -16.16 -31.17 3.97
N GLY A 689 -17.19 -30.33 4.10
CA GLY A 689 -17.44 -29.20 3.22
C GLY A 689 -17.81 -27.96 4.02
N TYR A 690 -17.36 -26.79 3.59
CA TYR A 690 -17.63 -25.52 4.26
C TYR A 690 -17.94 -24.39 3.28
N LEU A 691 -18.70 -23.42 3.76
CA LEU A 691 -19.00 -22.17 3.07
C LEU A 691 -18.93 -21.00 4.05
N ILE A 692 -18.29 -19.92 3.62
CA ILE A 692 -18.13 -18.67 4.35
C ILE A 692 -18.54 -17.51 3.45
N LEU A 693 -19.31 -16.59 4.01
CA LEU A 693 -19.77 -15.36 3.39
C LEU A 693 -19.26 -14.19 4.21
N ASP A 694 -18.30 -13.45 3.66
CA ASP A 694 -17.78 -12.22 4.23
C ASP A 694 -18.36 -11.04 3.45
N SER A 695 -19.03 -10.11 4.13
CA SER A 695 -19.60 -8.92 3.51
C SER A 695 -19.21 -7.64 4.24
N SER A 696 -19.05 -6.55 3.51
CA SER A 696 -18.71 -5.22 4.02
C SER A 696 -19.71 -4.19 3.48
N PRO A 697 -20.98 -4.22 3.93
CA PRO A 697 -22.05 -3.35 3.41
C PRO A 697 -21.79 -1.86 3.65
N ALA A 698 -20.93 -1.52 4.60
CA ALA A 698 -20.42 -0.18 4.83
C ALA A 698 -18.94 -0.25 5.27
N PRO A 699 -18.12 0.81 5.08
CA PRO A 699 -16.71 0.80 5.49
C PRO A 699 -16.48 0.53 6.99
N TRP A 700 -17.48 0.82 7.83
CA TRP A 700 -17.45 0.62 9.27
C TRP A 700 -18.15 -0.67 9.73
N VAL A 701 -18.67 -1.49 8.82
CA VAL A 701 -19.36 -2.76 9.12
C VAL A 701 -18.80 -3.89 8.28
N ARG A 702 -18.35 -4.96 8.92
CA ARG A 702 -18.04 -6.24 8.27
C ARG A 702 -18.79 -7.37 8.96
N LEU A 703 -19.34 -8.27 8.17
CA LEU A 703 -20.11 -9.42 8.63
C LEU A 703 -19.43 -10.69 8.07
N SER A 704 -19.27 -11.71 8.90
CA SER A 704 -18.75 -13.01 8.50
C SER A 704 -19.69 -14.11 8.98
N TRP A 705 -20.14 -14.96 8.08
CA TRP A 705 -21.04 -16.07 8.39
C TRP A 705 -20.49 -17.32 7.75
N GLY A 706 -20.55 -18.46 8.43
CA GLY A 706 -20.19 -19.70 7.80
C GLY A 706 -20.75 -20.92 8.51
N ALA A 707 -20.74 -22.02 7.77
CA ALA A 707 -21.02 -23.33 8.31
C ALA A 707 -20.12 -24.38 7.65
N ARG A 708 -19.84 -25.42 8.42
CA ARG A 708 -19.13 -26.61 7.97
C ARG A 708 -19.92 -27.85 8.34
N LEU A 709 -19.90 -28.85 7.46
CA LEU A 709 -20.42 -30.19 7.69
C LEU A 709 -19.26 -31.17 7.65
N ASP A 710 -19.05 -31.89 8.75
CA ASP A 710 -18.06 -32.95 8.86
C ASP A 710 -18.75 -34.32 8.89
N VAL A 711 -18.26 -35.27 8.09
CA VAL A 711 -18.76 -36.64 7.99
C VAL A 711 -17.62 -37.61 8.29
N TYR A 712 -17.82 -38.47 9.29
CA TYR A 712 -16.86 -39.48 9.72
C TYR A 712 -17.43 -40.87 9.50
N SER A 713 -16.55 -41.85 9.28
CA SER A 713 -16.96 -43.27 9.23
C SER A 713 -17.21 -43.88 10.61
N THR A 714 -16.81 -43.21 11.69
CA THR A 714 -16.82 -43.73 13.06
C THR A 714 -17.95 -43.17 13.93
N PHE A 715 -18.54 -42.03 13.57
CA PHE A 715 -19.64 -41.41 14.31
C PHE A 715 -20.50 -40.52 13.40
N ALA A 716 -21.63 -40.03 13.94
CA ALA A 716 -22.62 -39.28 13.17
C ALA A 716 -22.09 -37.93 12.65
N PRO A 717 -22.61 -37.42 11.50
CA PRO A 717 -22.21 -36.13 10.95
C PRO A 717 -22.41 -34.95 11.92
N ILE A 718 -21.54 -33.94 11.80
CA ILE A 718 -21.53 -32.77 12.69
C ILE A 718 -21.64 -31.49 11.86
N VAL A 719 -22.49 -30.56 12.30
CA VAL A 719 -22.61 -29.22 11.70
C VAL A 719 -22.01 -28.18 12.63
N VAL A 720 -21.14 -27.35 12.08
CA VAL A 720 -20.33 -26.35 12.80
C VAL A 720 -20.62 -24.95 12.24
N PRO A 721 -21.55 -24.19 12.84
CA PRO A 721 -21.81 -22.81 12.46
C PRO A 721 -20.87 -21.80 13.15
N ARG A 722 -20.60 -20.67 12.49
CA ARG A 722 -19.92 -19.48 13.03
C ARG A 722 -20.54 -18.20 12.46
N ALA A 723 -20.63 -17.17 13.28
CA ALA A 723 -21.00 -15.82 12.89
C ALA A 723 -20.12 -14.79 13.60
N ALA A 724 -19.80 -13.71 12.89
CA ALA A 724 -19.09 -12.56 13.44
C ALA A 724 -19.60 -11.24 12.83
N VAL A 725 -19.67 -10.22 13.67
CA VAL A 725 -19.96 -8.83 13.32
C VAL A 725 -18.78 -7.99 13.79
N ILE A 726 -18.17 -7.26 12.87
CA ILE A 726 -17.01 -6.40 13.12
C ILE A 726 -17.41 -4.97 12.77
N LEU A 727 -17.37 -4.08 13.77
CA LEU A 727 -17.78 -2.68 13.66
C LEU A 727 -16.58 -1.77 13.91
N ARG A 728 -16.51 -0.64 13.21
CA ARG A 728 -15.50 0.42 13.44
C ARG A 728 -16.19 1.70 13.93
N PRO A 729 -16.56 1.79 15.22
CA PRO A 729 -17.36 2.89 15.75
C PRO A 729 -16.61 4.23 15.83
N ALA A 730 -15.27 4.21 15.83
CA ALA A 730 -14.40 5.38 15.90
C ALA A 730 -13.07 5.12 15.17
N PRO A 731 -12.29 6.16 14.81
CA PRO A 731 -10.95 6.00 14.25
C PRO A 731 -10.06 5.14 15.16
N GLY A 732 -9.43 4.10 14.60
CA GLY A 732 -8.60 3.14 15.34
C GLY A 732 -9.38 2.22 16.30
N GLY A 733 -10.71 2.31 16.35
CA GLY A 733 -11.57 1.47 17.18
C GLY A 733 -12.20 0.32 16.41
N VAL A 734 -12.12 -0.89 16.94
CA VAL A 734 -12.68 -2.11 16.35
C VAL A 734 -13.43 -2.90 17.41
N LEU A 735 -14.74 -3.07 17.22
CA LEU A 735 -15.61 -3.91 18.05
C LEU A 735 -15.96 -5.18 17.28
N LYS A 736 -15.62 -6.35 17.83
CA LYS A 736 -15.95 -7.67 17.28
C LYS A 736 -16.97 -8.34 18.21
N ILE A 737 -18.06 -8.84 17.63
CA ILE A 737 -19.05 -9.68 18.30
C ILE A 737 -19.10 -11.00 17.54
N MET A 738 -18.78 -12.10 18.20
CA MET A 738 -18.52 -13.37 17.54
C MET A 738 -19.16 -14.51 18.31
N GLY A 739 -19.56 -15.56 17.59
CA GLY A 739 -20.08 -16.77 18.21
C GLY A 739 -20.08 -17.95 17.25
N GLY A 740 -20.00 -19.15 17.81
CA GLY A 740 -19.96 -20.36 17.00
C GLY A 740 -19.87 -21.62 17.83
N ARG A 741 -19.83 -22.74 17.12
CA ARG A 741 -19.57 -24.06 17.72
C ARG A 741 -18.23 -24.61 17.26
N ALA A 742 -17.67 -25.51 18.05
CA ALA A 742 -16.59 -26.39 17.64
C ALA A 742 -16.83 -27.79 18.23
N PHE A 743 -16.05 -28.75 17.76
CA PHE A 743 -16.11 -30.11 18.26
C PHE A 743 -14.73 -30.76 18.30
N ARG A 744 -14.64 -31.85 19.08
CA ARG A 744 -13.50 -32.75 19.08
C ARG A 744 -14.02 -34.17 18.94
N ALA A 745 -13.54 -34.88 17.92
CA ALA A 745 -13.76 -36.29 17.77
C ALA A 745 -13.11 -37.07 18.93
N PRO A 746 -13.73 -38.15 19.45
CA PRO A 746 -13.06 -39.04 20.38
C PRO A 746 -11.79 -39.59 19.72
N SER A 747 -10.66 -39.59 20.43
CA SER A 747 -9.43 -40.17 19.90
C SER A 747 -9.56 -41.69 19.76
N ILE A 748 -8.69 -42.32 18.97
CA ILE A 748 -8.71 -43.79 18.85
C ILE A 748 -8.30 -44.42 20.18
N SER A 749 -7.35 -43.80 20.89
CA SER A 749 -6.97 -44.20 22.25
C SER A 749 -8.15 -44.13 23.21
N GLU A 750 -8.88 -43.02 23.27
CA GLU A 750 -10.05 -42.88 24.15
C GLU A 750 -11.13 -43.92 23.87
N GLN A 751 -11.30 -44.31 22.60
CA GLN A 751 -12.33 -45.28 22.20
C GLN A 751 -11.93 -46.72 22.49
N PHE A 752 -10.67 -47.08 22.29
CA PHE A 752 -10.27 -48.49 22.16
C PHE A 752 -9.07 -48.92 23.02
N TYR A 753 -8.38 -48.01 23.68
CA TYR A 753 -7.24 -48.37 24.53
C TYR A 753 -7.67 -49.28 25.69
N THR A 754 -6.82 -50.25 25.99
CA THR A 754 -6.92 -51.10 27.18
C THR A 754 -5.53 -51.56 27.60
N ASP A 755 -5.31 -51.57 28.91
CA ASP A 755 -4.11 -52.12 29.55
C ASP A 755 -4.34 -53.56 30.05
N GLY A 756 -5.51 -54.15 29.75
CA GLY A 756 -5.92 -55.47 30.21
C GLY A 756 -6.03 -55.63 31.74
N LYS A 757 -5.94 -54.54 32.53
CA LYS A 757 -5.91 -54.54 34.01
C LYS A 757 -6.82 -53.46 34.59
N THR A 758 -6.46 -52.18 34.44
CA THR A 758 -7.12 -51.05 35.11
C THR A 758 -8.01 -50.22 34.19
N GLN A 759 -7.85 -50.35 32.87
CA GLN A 759 -8.65 -49.64 31.87
C GLN A 759 -9.18 -50.57 30.77
N VAL A 760 -10.49 -50.47 30.51
CA VAL A 760 -11.17 -51.19 29.44
C VAL A 760 -11.60 -50.26 28.31
N PRO A 761 -11.82 -50.78 27.08
CA PRO A 761 -12.25 -49.96 25.95
C PRO A 761 -13.57 -49.24 26.24
N ALA A 762 -13.65 -47.97 25.84
CA ALA A 762 -14.87 -47.18 26.00
C ALA A 762 -15.98 -47.67 25.07
N VAL A 763 -15.62 -48.13 23.87
CA VAL A 763 -16.54 -48.70 22.88
C VAL A 763 -16.77 -50.18 23.17
N ASP A 764 -18.02 -50.52 23.50
CA ASP A 764 -18.47 -51.90 23.70
C ASP A 764 -19.84 -52.08 23.03
N PRO A 765 -19.88 -52.64 21.81
CA PRO A 765 -21.13 -52.87 21.09
C PRO A 765 -22.11 -53.80 21.82
N ALA A 766 -21.62 -54.77 22.61
CA ALA A 766 -22.48 -55.70 23.34
C ALA A 766 -23.25 -54.99 24.47
N ARG A 767 -22.67 -53.93 25.03
CA ARG A 767 -23.32 -53.06 26.03
C ARG A 767 -23.96 -51.80 25.41
N GLY A 768 -23.89 -51.62 24.08
CA GLY A 768 -24.37 -50.42 23.39
C GLY A 768 -23.59 -49.15 23.77
N LEU A 769 -22.33 -49.28 24.19
CA LEU A 769 -21.49 -48.18 24.65
C LEU A 769 -20.67 -47.64 23.48
N VAL A 770 -20.85 -46.34 23.21
CA VAL A 770 -20.11 -45.57 22.19
C VAL A 770 -19.79 -44.18 22.73
N LEU A 771 -18.66 -43.62 22.30
CA LEU A 771 -18.31 -42.23 22.61
C LEU A 771 -18.88 -41.27 21.56
N LYS A 772 -19.40 -40.15 22.03
CA LYS A 772 -19.80 -39.02 21.19
C LYS A 772 -18.70 -37.97 21.12
N PRO A 773 -18.60 -37.22 20.01
CA PRO A 773 -17.75 -36.03 19.93
C PRO A 773 -18.07 -35.03 21.05
N GLU A 774 -17.03 -34.41 21.62
CA GLU A 774 -17.21 -33.26 22.51
C GLU A 774 -17.67 -32.06 21.68
N SER A 775 -18.54 -31.20 22.21
CA SER A 775 -18.97 -29.98 21.52
C SER A 775 -18.91 -28.77 22.44
N ILE A 776 -18.36 -27.68 21.93
CA ILE A 776 -18.35 -26.38 22.60
C ILE A 776 -19.18 -25.37 21.81
N ALA A 777 -20.00 -24.59 22.49
CA ALA A 777 -20.66 -23.41 21.95
C ALA A 777 -20.09 -22.19 22.68
N SER A 778 -19.60 -21.20 21.94
CA SER A 778 -18.96 -20.01 22.52
C SER A 778 -19.51 -18.73 21.92
N ALA A 779 -19.52 -17.67 22.73
CA ALA A 779 -19.77 -16.29 22.33
C ALA A 779 -18.70 -15.38 22.93
N GLU A 780 -18.33 -14.33 22.19
CA GLU A 780 -17.27 -13.40 22.58
C GLU A 780 -17.57 -11.99 22.05
N ILE A 781 -17.25 -11.00 22.87
CA ILE A 781 -17.25 -9.59 22.49
C ILE A 781 -15.86 -9.05 22.78
N GLU A 782 -15.20 -8.46 21.79
CA GLU A 782 -13.86 -7.87 21.90
C GLU A 782 -13.89 -6.45 21.36
N TYR A 783 -13.36 -5.49 22.11
CA TYR A 783 -13.14 -4.13 21.67
C TYR A 783 -11.66 -3.79 21.75
N SER A 784 -11.10 -3.29 20.66
CA SER A 784 -9.75 -2.75 20.61
C SER A 784 -9.78 -1.30 20.16
N GLN A 785 -8.92 -0.48 20.75
CA GLN A 785 -8.79 0.94 20.46
C GLN A 785 -7.30 1.29 20.35
N ARG A 786 -6.91 1.83 19.20
CA ARG A 786 -5.62 2.50 19.04
C ARG A 786 -5.66 3.87 19.71
N LEU A 787 -4.69 4.15 20.58
CA LEU A 787 -4.58 5.37 21.37
C LEU A 787 -3.32 6.14 20.90
N GLY A 788 -3.49 7.07 19.97
CA GLY A 788 -2.35 7.70 19.27
C GLY A 788 -1.67 6.74 18.30
N ASP A 789 -0.37 6.95 18.05
CA ASP A 789 0.35 6.18 17.02
C ASP A 789 0.91 4.86 17.56
N ASP A 790 1.16 4.74 18.86
CA ASP A 790 1.95 3.62 19.39
C ASP A 790 1.16 2.63 20.26
N TRP A 791 0.07 3.10 20.90
CA TRP A 791 -0.65 2.31 21.90
C TRP A 791 -1.88 1.63 21.33
N THR A 792 -2.14 0.41 21.80
CA THR A 792 -3.38 -0.33 21.57
C THR A 792 -3.89 -0.87 22.90
N ALA A 793 -5.13 -0.55 23.25
CA ALA A 793 -5.85 -1.16 24.37
C ALA A 793 -6.89 -2.12 23.82
N LEU A 794 -7.02 -3.30 24.42
CA LEU A 794 -7.98 -4.33 24.05
C LEU A 794 -8.67 -4.84 25.31
N GLY A 795 -9.99 -5.01 25.24
CA GLY A 795 -10.79 -5.69 26.24
C GLY A 795 -11.71 -6.72 25.57
N ALA A 796 -11.82 -7.91 26.14
CA ALA A 796 -12.67 -8.98 25.67
C ALA A 796 -13.47 -9.61 26.81
N VAL A 797 -14.69 -10.06 26.52
CA VAL A 797 -15.50 -10.89 27.40
C VAL A 797 -15.97 -12.11 26.62
N HIS A 798 -15.91 -13.28 27.24
CA HIS A 798 -16.24 -14.53 26.58
C HIS A 798 -17.04 -15.47 27.49
N ALA A 799 -17.89 -16.29 26.88
CA ALA A 799 -18.61 -17.36 27.54
C ALA A 799 -18.70 -18.59 26.64
N SER A 800 -18.52 -19.77 27.23
CA SER A 800 -18.47 -21.04 26.54
C SER A 800 -19.20 -22.12 27.33
N LYS A 801 -19.96 -22.97 26.63
CA LYS A 801 -20.57 -24.18 27.16
C LYS A 801 -19.99 -25.39 26.47
N LEU A 802 -19.33 -26.27 27.22
CA LEU A 802 -18.81 -27.56 26.76
C LEU A 802 -19.77 -28.67 27.18
N SER A 803 -20.20 -29.48 26.20
CA SER A 803 -21.13 -30.61 26.35
C SER A 803 -20.47 -31.90 25.87
N ASP A 804 -20.97 -33.04 26.35
CA ASP A 804 -20.48 -34.39 26.01
C ASP A 804 -18.97 -34.58 26.29
N ARG A 805 -18.43 -33.88 27.30
CA ARG A 805 -17.01 -33.93 27.64
C ARG A 805 -16.55 -35.36 27.94
N ILE A 806 -15.52 -35.83 27.26
CA ILE A 806 -14.95 -37.17 27.44
C ILE A 806 -14.06 -37.15 28.69
N THR A 807 -14.28 -38.11 29.57
CA THR A 807 -13.61 -38.24 30.86
C THR A 807 -13.51 -39.72 31.26
N SER A 808 -12.55 -40.07 32.11
CA SER A 808 -12.51 -41.38 32.77
C SER A 808 -13.58 -41.47 33.89
N ALA A 809 -14.17 -42.65 34.05
CA ALA A 809 -15.08 -43.05 35.13
C ALA A 809 -14.96 -44.57 35.38
N GLU A 810 -15.43 -45.05 36.53
CA GLU A 810 -15.52 -46.50 36.82
C GLU A 810 -16.34 -47.22 35.74
N ASP A 811 -15.84 -48.37 35.27
CA ASP A 811 -16.52 -49.20 34.26
C ASP A 811 -17.90 -49.69 34.74
N ILE A 812 -17.91 -50.19 35.97
CA ILE A 812 -19.11 -50.58 36.68
C ILE A 812 -19.27 -49.60 37.84
N PRO A 813 -20.30 -48.74 37.84
CA PRO A 813 -20.49 -47.75 38.89
C PRO A 813 -20.49 -48.37 40.30
N GLY A 814 -19.63 -47.86 41.18
CA GLY A 814 -19.47 -48.34 42.56
C GLY A 814 -18.53 -49.53 42.71
N VAL A 815 -17.91 -50.02 41.62
CA VAL A 815 -16.86 -51.05 41.65
C VAL A 815 -15.52 -50.38 41.34
N PRO A 816 -14.70 -50.10 42.36
CA PRO A 816 -13.42 -49.44 42.16
C PRO A 816 -12.41 -50.36 41.44
N GLY A 817 -11.45 -49.76 40.76
CA GLY A 817 -10.26 -50.44 40.22
C GLY A 817 -10.25 -50.70 38.71
N VAL A 818 -11.38 -50.58 38.02
CA VAL A 818 -11.45 -50.65 36.55
C VAL A 818 -12.19 -49.43 36.01
N VAL A 819 -11.55 -48.71 35.09
CA VAL A 819 -12.09 -47.47 34.50
C VAL A 819 -12.29 -47.60 32.99
N ARG A 820 -13.09 -46.69 32.43
CA ARG A 820 -13.25 -46.47 31.00
C ARG A 820 -13.50 -45.00 30.71
N TYR A 821 -13.28 -44.58 29.46
CA TYR A 821 -13.76 -43.26 29.03
C TYR A 821 -15.28 -43.26 28.82
N VAL A 822 -15.92 -42.17 29.21
CA VAL A 822 -17.36 -41.90 29.07
C VAL A 822 -17.59 -40.44 28.70
N ASN A 823 -18.71 -40.14 28.02
CA ASN A 823 -19.20 -38.75 27.92
C ASN A 823 -19.83 -38.34 29.26
N SER A 824 -19.27 -37.30 29.88
CA SER A 824 -19.76 -36.69 31.11
C SER A 824 -21.21 -36.23 30.96
N ARG A 825 -22.05 -36.56 31.95
CA ARG A 825 -23.43 -36.02 32.05
C ARG A 825 -23.48 -34.58 32.57
N ARG A 826 -22.34 -34.03 32.98
CA ARG A 826 -22.21 -32.68 33.52
C ARG A 826 -21.54 -31.80 32.48
N ASP A 827 -22.32 -30.86 31.93
CA ASP A 827 -21.81 -29.79 31.09
C ASP A 827 -20.85 -28.90 31.89
N ALA A 828 -19.81 -28.39 31.23
CA ALA A 828 -18.92 -27.37 31.78
C ALA A 828 -19.27 -26.01 31.19
N PHE A 829 -19.26 -24.98 32.03
CA PHE A 829 -19.49 -23.59 31.67
C PHE A 829 -18.25 -22.79 32.03
N VAL A 830 -17.74 -22.03 31.08
CA VAL A 830 -16.61 -21.13 31.29
C VAL A 830 -17.03 -19.72 30.90
N ALA A 831 -16.83 -18.75 31.78
CA ALA A 831 -16.98 -17.34 31.46
C ALA A 831 -15.76 -16.55 31.96
N GLY A 832 -15.40 -15.50 31.24
CA GLY A 832 -14.21 -14.72 31.57
C GLY A 832 -14.10 -13.41 30.81
N CYS A 833 -13.06 -12.66 31.14
CA CYS A 833 -12.66 -11.45 30.47
C CYS A 833 -11.14 -11.40 30.33
N ASP A 834 -10.67 -10.80 29.25
CA ASP A 834 -9.26 -10.50 29.03
C ASP A 834 -9.07 -9.01 28.74
N VAL A 835 -7.94 -8.45 29.18
CA VAL A 835 -7.50 -7.10 28.88
C VAL A 835 -6.05 -7.17 28.42
N GLU A 836 -5.71 -6.39 27.39
CA GLU A 836 -4.35 -6.21 26.91
C GLU A 836 -4.09 -4.73 26.64
N LEU A 837 -2.96 -4.24 27.14
CA LEU A 837 -2.42 -2.94 26.81
C LEU A 837 -1.05 -3.14 26.16
N ARG A 838 -0.95 -2.78 24.88
CA ARG A 838 0.26 -2.93 24.08
C ARG A 838 0.76 -1.57 23.59
N ARG A 839 2.07 -1.38 23.56
CA ARG A 839 2.73 -0.22 22.95
C ARG A 839 3.88 -0.68 22.07
N GLU A 840 3.96 -0.15 20.86
CA GLU A 840 5.09 -0.31 19.95
C GLU A 840 5.47 1.07 19.43
N TRP A 841 6.72 1.50 19.63
CA TRP A 841 7.16 2.84 19.24
C TRP A 841 8.64 2.82 18.85
N ARG A 842 8.96 3.00 17.56
CA ARG A 842 10.30 2.78 16.98
C ARG A 842 10.65 1.29 16.81
N GLN A 843 11.46 1.00 15.79
CA GLN A 843 11.86 -0.37 15.45
C GLN A 843 12.43 -1.12 16.67
N GLY A 844 11.78 -2.23 17.04
CA GLY A 844 12.22 -3.15 18.10
C GLY A 844 11.74 -2.83 19.53
N TRP A 845 11.16 -1.66 19.79
CA TRP A 845 10.57 -1.37 21.10
C TRP A 845 9.15 -1.93 21.20
N MET A 846 8.91 -2.70 22.25
CA MET A 846 7.61 -3.31 22.51
C MET A 846 7.34 -3.39 24.01
N LEU A 847 6.13 -3.03 24.43
CA LEU A 847 5.59 -3.32 25.75
C LEU A 847 4.21 -3.96 25.59
N ALA A 848 3.92 -5.00 26.36
CA ALA A 848 2.62 -5.63 26.41
C ALA A 848 2.31 -6.07 27.85
N ALA A 849 1.20 -5.59 28.40
CA ALA A 849 0.66 -6.06 29.68
C ALA A 849 -0.69 -6.73 29.41
N THR A 850 -0.88 -7.94 29.94
CA THR A 850 -2.14 -8.68 29.81
C THR A 850 -2.66 -9.11 31.17
N TYR A 851 -3.97 -9.08 31.33
CA TYR A 851 -4.67 -9.65 32.48
C TYR A 851 -5.95 -10.33 32.00
N GLY A 852 -6.14 -11.57 32.41
CA GLY A 852 -7.34 -12.37 32.16
C GLY A 852 -7.90 -12.89 33.48
N TYR A 853 -9.23 -12.88 33.59
CA TYR A 853 -9.96 -13.60 34.60
C TYR A 853 -10.91 -14.59 33.94
N GLN A 854 -10.88 -15.85 34.36
CA GLN A 854 -11.76 -16.89 33.86
C GLN A 854 -12.29 -17.74 35.01
N ARG A 855 -13.51 -18.23 34.87
CA ARG A 855 -14.10 -19.17 35.83
C ARG A 855 -14.81 -20.28 35.08
N GLY A 856 -14.32 -21.50 35.29
CA GLY A 856 -14.86 -22.72 34.71
C GLY A 856 -15.50 -23.60 35.77
N GLU A 857 -16.75 -23.99 35.57
CA GLU A 857 -17.49 -24.84 36.51
C GLU A 857 -18.30 -25.94 35.80
N LEU A 858 -18.43 -27.09 36.43
CA LEU A 858 -19.37 -28.14 36.05
C LEU A 858 -20.77 -27.79 36.55
N ARG A 859 -21.80 -28.31 35.87
CA ARG A 859 -23.21 -28.22 36.30
C ARG A 859 -23.33 -28.66 37.78
N ARG A 860 -23.75 -27.73 38.66
CA ARG A 860 -23.78 -27.76 40.15
C ARG A 860 -22.65 -27.01 40.89
N GLY A 861 -21.84 -26.21 40.20
CA GLY A 861 -20.95 -25.21 40.82
C GLY A 861 -19.55 -25.72 41.18
N GLU A 862 -19.16 -26.90 40.71
CA GLU A 862 -17.84 -27.48 40.98
C GLU A 862 -16.80 -26.93 40.00
N ARG A 863 -15.71 -26.31 40.48
CA ARG A 863 -14.66 -25.71 39.63
C ARG A 863 -13.89 -26.76 38.82
N LEU A 864 -13.51 -26.42 37.60
CA LEU A 864 -12.66 -27.26 36.75
C LEU A 864 -11.27 -27.46 37.36
N ILE A 865 -10.68 -28.63 37.15
CA ILE A 865 -9.29 -28.93 37.55
C ILE A 865 -8.31 -28.32 36.54
N ASN A 866 -7.09 -28.02 36.97
CA ASN A 866 -6.03 -27.41 36.14
C ASN A 866 -6.47 -26.13 35.40
N ALA A 867 -7.50 -25.43 35.89
CA ALA A 867 -8.02 -24.21 35.29
C ALA A 867 -7.68 -23.01 36.19
N PRO A 868 -6.57 -22.28 35.93
CA PRO A 868 -6.22 -21.08 36.69
C PRO A 868 -7.28 -19.99 36.46
N GLU A 869 -7.71 -19.30 37.51
CA GLU A 869 -8.72 -18.24 37.37
C GLU A 869 -8.13 -16.89 36.96
N HIS A 870 -6.88 -16.64 37.32
CA HIS A 870 -6.17 -15.41 37.00
C HIS A 870 -5.00 -15.71 36.09
N LEU A 871 -4.88 -14.95 35.01
CA LEU A 871 -3.76 -15.00 34.07
C LEU A 871 -3.23 -13.58 33.97
N ALA A 872 -1.96 -13.34 34.29
CA ALA A 872 -1.38 -12.01 34.18
C ALA A 872 0.03 -12.11 33.63
N SER A 873 0.35 -11.25 32.67
CA SER A 873 1.68 -11.19 32.11
C SER A 873 2.10 -9.76 31.77
N PHE A 874 3.40 -9.54 31.81
CA PHE A 874 4.05 -8.36 31.25
C PHE A 874 5.19 -8.83 30.36
N ARG A 875 5.32 -8.24 29.17
CA ARG A 875 6.43 -8.45 28.24
C ARG A 875 6.93 -7.09 27.79
N GLY A 876 8.25 -6.93 27.77
CA GLY A 876 8.89 -5.73 27.28
C GLY A 876 10.18 -6.06 26.54
N VAL A 877 10.38 -5.45 25.39
CA VAL A 877 11.62 -5.48 24.62
C VAL A 877 12.06 -4.04 24.39
N VAL A 878 13.28 -3.74 24.79
CA VAL A 878 13.87 -2.40 24.71
C VAL A 878 15.26 -2.49 24.08
N PRO A 879 15.43 -1.98 22.85
CA PRO A 879 16.75 -1.73 22.26
C PRO A 879 17.57 -0.78 23.15
N VAL A 880 18.65 -1.29 23.75
CA VAL A 880 19.56 -0.53 24.63
C VAL A 880 20.67 0.11 23.81
N VAL A 881 21.23 -0.65 22.88
CA VAL A 881 22.21 -0.19 21.89
C VAL A 881 21.72 -0.65 20.53
N GLU A 882 21.53 0.30 19.61
CA GLU A 882 20.99 0.05 18.29
C GLU A 882 21.68 -1.15 17.62
N ARG A 883 20.88 -2.17 17.26
CA ARG A 883 21.28 -3.48 16.72
C ARG A 883 22.16 -4.36 17.63
N LEU A 884 23.02 -3.80 18.46
CA LEU A 884 24.00 -4.54 19.26
C LEU A 884 23.39 -5.21 20.50
N ALA A 885 22.40 -4.57 21.14
CA ALA A 885 21.80 -5.06 22.38
C ALA A 885 20.36 -4.59 22.57
N ALA A 886 19.44 -5.52 22.78
CA ALA A 886 18.07 -5.32 23.22
C ALA A 886 17.83 -6.12 24.51
N ALA A 887 17.26 -5.46 25.51
CA ALA A 887 16.87 -6.07 26.78
C ALA A 887 15.42 -6.56 26.70
N GLY A 888 15.20 -7.82 27.04
CA GLY A 888 13.89 -8.44 27.19
C GLY A 888 13.56 -8.64 28.67
N LEU A 889 12.32 -8.35 29.06
CA LEU A 889 11.74 -8.66 30.35
C LEU A 889 10.38 -9.33 30.14
N ARG A 890 10.18 -10.51 30.70
CA ARG A 890 8.87 -11.17 30.78
C ARG A 890 8.55 -11.45 32.24
N ILE A 891 7.34 -11.15 32.69
CA ILE A 891 6.83 -11.49 34.02
C ILE A 891 5.51 -12.22 33.81
N ASN A 892 5.33 -13.38 34.44
CA ASN A 892 4.12 -14.19 34.34
C ASN A 892 3.60 -14.56 35.73
N LEU A 893 2.28 -14.50 35.91
CA LEU A 893 1.59 -15.04 37.09
C LEU A 893 1.21 -16.51 36.82
N GLU A 894 1.77 -17.42 37.60
CA GLU A 894 1.28 -18.78 37.73
C GLU A 894 0.25 -18.80 38.85
N ALA A 895 -1.03 -18.66 38.51
CA ALA A 895 -2.10 -18.66 39.51
C ALA A 895 -2.38 -20.07 40.07
N PRO A 896 -2.90 -20.15 41.32
CA PRO A 896 -3.38 -21.40 41.90
C PRO A 896 -4.35 -22.15 40.99
N ARG A 897 -4.22 -23.48 40.96
CA ARG A 897 -5.07 -24.37 40.17
C ARG A 897 -5.56 -25.51 41.04
N ARG A 898 -6.84 -25.85 40.90
CA ARG A 898 -7.40 -27.03 41.56
C ARG A 898 -6.73 -28.31 41.06
N ILE A 899 -6.28 -29.15 42.00
CA ILE A 899 -5.43 -30.32 41.71
C ILE A 899 -6.24 -31.53 41.25
N GLY A 900 -7.26 -31.93 42.02
CA GLY A 900 -8.00 -33.17 41.80
C GLY A 900 -9.51 -32.97 41.76
N ARG A 901 -10.24 -34.01 41.34
CA ARG A 901 -11.71 -33.96 41.23
C ARG A 901 -12.40 -34.20 42.57
N SER A 902 -11.75 -34.96 43.44
CA SER A 902 -12.26 -35.35 44.76
C SER A 902 -11.83 -34.42 45.90
N SER A 903 -10.85 -33.53 45.68
CA SER A 903 -10.37 -32.57 46.68
C SER A 903 -10.60 -31.12 46.26
N ALA A 904 -10.55 -30.22 47.25
CA ALA A 904 -10.54 -28.78 47.05
C ALA A 904 -9.12 -28.20 47.07
N ASP A 905 -8.09 -29.06 47.05
CA ASP A 905 -6.70 -28.63 47.13
C ASP A 905 -6.29 -27.89 45.87
N GLU A 906 -5.45 -26.87 46.05
CA GLU A 906 -4.91 -26.05 44.97
C GLU A 906 -3.39 -26.01 45.03
N THR A 907 -2.78 -25.83 43.86
CA THR A 907 -1.36 -25.49 43.77
C THR A 907 -1.10 -24.10 44.35
N ALA A 908 0.12 -23.84 44.80
CA ALA A 908 0.53 -22.50 45.21
C ALA A 908 0.67 -21.57 44.00
N GLY A 909 0.38 -20.29 44.19
CA GLY A 909 0.62 -19.27 43.17
C GLY A 909 2.08 -18.80 43.17
N ALA A 910 2.60 -18.39 42.01
CA ALA A 910 3.95 -17.85 41.86
C ALA A 910 4.03 -16.75 40.81
N ILE A 911 5.05 -15.90 40.92
CA ILE A 911 5.44 -14.94 39.89
C ILE A 911 6.77 -15.41 39.32
N VAL A 912 6.81 -15.61 38.01
CA VAL A 912 7.99 -16.04 37.27
C VAL A 912 8.45 -14.89 36.39
N ALA A 913 9.73 -14.51 36.48
CA ALA A 913 10.30 -13.44 35.69
C ALA A 913 11.48 -13.93 34.86
N ASP A 914 11.50 -13.60 33.57
CA ASP A 914 12.58 -13.92 32.63
C ASP A 914 13.25 -12.63 32.17
N LEU A 915 14.57 -12.67 32.05
CA LEU A 915 15.40 -11.57 31.61
C LEU A 915 16.26 -12.04 30.44
N THR A 916 16.27 -11.32 29.32
CA THR A 916 17.11 -11.64 28.16
C THR A 916 17.87 -10.42 27.67
N VAL A 917 19.02 -10.66 27.05
CA VAL A 917 19.77 -9.70 26.25
C VAL A 917 20.07 -10.36 24.91
N SER A 918 19.67 -9.69 23.82
CA SER A 918 19.88 -10.19 22.46
C SER A 918 20.43 -9.11 21.55
N GLY A 919 21.10 -9.48 20.46
CA GLY A 919 21.60 -8.49 19.50
C GLY A 919 22.40 -9.09 18.37
N GLU A 920 22.91 -8.22 17.51
CA GLU A 920 23.69 -8.54 16.31
C GLU A 920 25.13 -8.04 16.43
N LEU A 921 26.08 -8.93 16.12
CA LEU A 921 27.49 -8.62 15.96
C LEU A 921 27.82 -8.59 14.45
N GLN A 922 27.63 -7.43 13.81
CA GLN A 922 27.74 -7.31 12.35
C GLN A 922 29.06 -7.84 11.77
N ARG A 923 30.19 -7.59 12.45
CA ARG A 923 31.52 -8.05 12.03
C ARG A 923 31.60 -9.57 11.82
N PHE A 924 30.80 -10.33 12.56
CA PHE A 924 30.79 -11.79 12.54
C PHE A 924 29.53 -12.35 11.87
N HIS A 925 28.68 -11.49 11.31
CA HIS A 925 27.35 -11.86 10.81
C HIS A 925 26.56 -12.75 11.77
N SER A 926 26.67 -12.48 13.07
CA SER A 926 26.11 -13.33 14.11
C SER A 926 25.09 -12.60 14.97
N ARG A 927 23.99 -13.27 15.31
CA ARG A 927 23.03 -12.89 16.33
C ARG A 927 23.29 -13.70 17.60
N TYR A 928 23.13 -13.08 18.76
CA TYR A 928 23.17 -13.79 20.04
C TYR A 928 21.93 -13.50 20.87
N VAL A 929 21.60 -14.41 21.78
CA VAL A 929 20.68 -14.20 22.90
C VAL A 929 21.26 -14.89 24.12
N ILE A 930 21.23 -14.20 25.26
CA ILE A 930 21.60 -14.74 26.57
C ILE A 930 20.47 -14.36 27.53
N GLY A 931 20.04 -15.28 28.38
CA GLY A 931 18.94 -15.03 29.28
C GLY A 931 18.97 -15.85 30.55
N ILE A 932 18.21 -15.38 31.52
CA ILE A 932 17.91 -16.06 32.78
C ILE A 932 16.39 -16.23 32.80
N TYR A 933 15.94 -17.47 32.73
CA TYR A 933 14.54 -17.82 32.86
C TYR A 933 14.25 -18.13 34.32
N ASN A 934 13.09 -17.70 34.81
CA ASN A 934 12.75 -17.75 36.23
C ASN A 934 13.85 -17.13 37.11
N ALA A 935 14.26 -15.89 36.82
CA ALA A 935 15.30 -15.14 37.52
C ALA A 935 15.06 -15.01 39.04
N MET A 936 13.79 -15.12 39.47
CA MET A 936 13.37 -15.13 40.87
C MET A 936 13.55 -16.49 41.57
N ASP A 937 13.91 -17.54 40.83
CA ASP A 937 13.98 -18.94 41.30
C ASP A 937 12.69 -19.38 42.01
N ALA A 938 11.54 -18.94 41.48
CA ALA A 938 10.24 -19.28 42.02
C ALA A 938 10.00 -20.79 41.88
N ARG A 939 9.55 -21.42 42.97
CA ARG A 939 9.24 -22.85 43.02
C ARG A 939 7.73 -23.03 43.05
N TYR A 940 7.19 -23.61 41.99
CA TYR A 940 5.75 -23.80 41.80
C TYR A 940 5.46 -25.15 41.17
N ASP A 941 4.20 -25.57 41.25
CA ASP A 941 3.77 -26.89 40.83
C ASP A 941 2.59 -26.80 39.86
N TYR A 942 2.52 -27.75 38.92
CA TYR A 942 1.35 -27.98 38.09
C TYR A 942 0.57 -29.22 38.57
N PRO A 943 -0.77 -29.24 38.46
CA PRO A 943 -1.54 -30.45 38.74
C PRO A 943 -1.09 -31.63 37.89
N ALA A 944 -0.93 -32.80 38.51
CA ALA A 944 -0.67 -34.07 37.83
C ALA A 944 -1.93 -34.93 37.82
N ALA A 945 -1.99 -35.91 36.91
CA ALA A 945 -3.15 -36.80 36.82
C ALA A 945 -3.31 -37.69 38.05
N GLU A 946 -4.54 -38.18 38.28
CA GLU A 946 -4.87 -39.02 39.44
C GLU A 946 -4.18 -40.39 39.43
N SER A 947 -3.75 -40.86 38.26
CA SER A 947 -3.00 -42.11 38.09
C SER A 947 -1.51 -42.02 38.43
N TYR A 948 -0.96 -40.83 38.70
CA TYR A 948 0.47 -40.66 38.99
C TYR A 948 0.77 -40.87 40.47
N LEU A 949 2.03 -41.18 40.78
CA LEU A 949 2.51 -41.27 42.16
C LEU A 949 2.44 -39.94 42.92
N SER A 950 2.41 -38.79 42.23
CA SER A 950 2.29 -37.46 42.84
C SER A 950 1.00 -36.75 42.42
N ALA A 951 0.49 -35.86 43.27
CA ALA A 951 -0.65 -35.01 42.93
C ALA A 951 -0.26 -33.78 42.11
N THR A 952 1.01 -33.42 42.14
CA THR A 952 1.53 -32.24 41.46
C THR A 952 2.91 -32.51 40.84
N SER A 953 3.31 -31.71 39.87
CA SER A 953 4.62 -31.79 39.21
C SER A 953 5.39 -30.49 39.43
N ARG A 954 6.55 -30.60 40.10
CA ARG A 954 7.41 -29.47 40.44
C ARG A 954 8.08 -28.91 39.18
N GLN A 955 7.84 -27.64 38.88
CA GLN A 955 8.48 -26.99 37.74
C GLN A 955 9.91 -26.53 38.04
N ASN A 956 10.67 -26.32 36.97
CA ASN A 956 12.06 -25.86 37.04
C ASN A 956 12.18 -24.53 37.78
N GLY A 957 13.24 -24.43 38.58
CA GLY A 957 13.66 -23.17 39.20
C GLY A 957 14.27 -22.23 38.17
N ARG A 958 15.22 -21.42 38.61
CA ARG A 958 16.01 -20.57 37.73
C ARG A 958 16.81 -21.43 36.74
N THR A 959 16.75 -21.05 35.47
CA THR A 959 17.50 -21.67 34.38
C THR A 959 18.14 -20.62 33.47
N PHE A 960 19.09 -21.04 32.64
CA PHE A 960 19.84 -20.15 31.76
C PHE A 960 19.61 -20.50 30.30
N LEU A 961 19.63 -19.47 29.45
CA LEU A 961 19.55 -19.55 28.00
C LEU A 961 20.79 -18.88 27.41
N ALA A 962 21.43 -19.51 26.43
CA ALA A 962 22.42 -18.86 25.58
C ALA A 962 22.38 -19.47 24.19
N GLU A 963 22.24 -18.65 23.15
CA GLU A 963 22.30 -19.09 21.75
C GLU A 963 23.11 -18.09 20.94
N ILE A 964 23.92 -18.62 20.02
CA ILE A 964 24.53 -17.83 18.94
C ILE A 964 24.08 -18.40 17.60
N THR A 965 23.59 -17.55 16.72
CA THR A 965 23.28 -17.84 15.32
C THR A 965 24.26 -17.09 14.44
N VAL A 966 24.92 -17.75 13.48
CA VAL A 966 25.71 -17.12 12.43
C VAL A 966 24.96 -17.25 11.12
N SER A 967 24.83 -16.16 10.36
CA SER A 967 24.12 -16.11 9.09
C SER A 967 25.04 -15.59 7.99
N TYR A 968 25.07 -16.24 6.84
CA TYR A 968 25.82 -15.82 5.66
C TYR A 968 24.85 -15.58 4.49
N PRO A 969 24.97 -14.48 3.74
CA PRO A 969 24.16 -14.23 2.55
C PRO A 969 24.49 -15.18 1.38
#